data_AF-A0A4U0W2J8-F1
#
_entry.id   AF-A0A4U0W2J8-F1
#
_cell.length_a   1.000
_cell.length_b   1.000
_cell.length_c   1.000
_cell.angle_alpha   90.00
_cell.angle_beta   90.00
_cell.angle_gamma   90.00
#
_symmetry.space_group_name_H-M   'P 1'
#
loop_
_entity.id
_entity.type
_entity.pdbx_description
1 polymer ?
#
loop_
_entity_poly.entity_id
_entity_poly.type
_entity_poly.pdbx_seq_one_letter_code
_entity_poly.pdbx_strand_id
1 'polypeptide(L)'
;MASTRGGLPHRLLLTTTRRPAVVAHWLPRQDLQTQVRALACAHAQRPAPQVPVLPRQQLATRPSAAGIGRPAASASPLAYLAPRIRQAARWKTTQAAAAEQAGAEGKQLAARPPATSSPEPDSENKVVELSLKEKVQLSEVRRLLQLARPERKTIAIAISLLFVSSLVSLSIPLCIGRIIDIFSGQANNLPISIPTAAVLLATFFALGAVASVARLILMRISGQRIIARLRQQAYTNVLRQDIGWHDLQGASTKAVTAEGTAVRGARAAAAADSSSSSNTAVAQVKDTGVRSTGDIISRLGSDAGIVGDSLTRDLSDGLRSLVTATVGIGAMFWISSKVTGVMLLIVPPISIAAVFYGRYLKKLSRETQKAVGEMVAVSEERLSAIKTIQALNAVEPTETRRFASKVDKVLDLAKKEAWASGLFFGGTGFAGNMTLIALLTYGGSLVARGELTVGNLISLLTYTVYIGGSLVSLTSFFGTIMKGLGASSRIFELLDARPLTVKLGVGRPLPVTTPPRRIIFDNVHFAYPSRPNSEVLRGVNLTIEPGMIYSIAGGSGSGKSTIANLLERFYDPTSGRVLYGDDNIAEYTPESWRQRIAIVPQDPALFSATIAENIAYGRPDATRAEIEEVARLANCGFIQTLPHGFETQVGARGAQLSGGQRQRLAIARALLQKPRILVCDEATSALDAASESLVNEAISNISQTQQLTTILIAHRLSTLKTADQVIFMEDGVVAEQGTYDELAQEGTRFNLLVRSQLLGGVPPITTAATKDV
;
A
#
# COMPACT_ATOMS: atom_id res chain seq x y z
N MET A 1 61.51 56.26 -34.44
CA MET A 1 62.39 56.42 -33.25
C MET A 1 61.90 55.50 -32.14
N ALA A 2 62.68 55.29 -31.07
CA ALA A 2 62.37 54.37 -29.94
C ALA A 2 61.13 54.84 -29.12
N SER A 3 60.53 54.12 -28.16
CA SER A 3 60.91 52.94 -27.34
C SER A 3 59.64 52.42 -26.56
N THR A 4 59.50 51.27 -25.87
CA THR A 4 60.29 50.02 -25.63
C THR A 4 59.33 48.90 -25.11
N ARG A 5 59.57 47.61 -25.45
CA ARG A 5 58.93 46.37 -24.87
C ARG A 5 57.40 46.26 -25.10
N GLY A 6 56.78 45.11 -25.43
CA GLY A 6 57.18 43.70 -25.36
C GLY A 6 56.34 42.98 -24.29
N GLY A 7 55.40 42.07 -24.59
CA GLY A 7 55.01 41.52 -25.91
C GLY A 7 53.60 40.88 -25.93
N LEU A 8 53.26 40.21 -27.03
CA LEU A 8 51.92 39.65 -27.33
C LEU A 8 51.82 38.12 -27.08
N PRO A 9 50.60 37.55 -26.94
CA PRO A 9 50.38 36.18 -26.46
C PRO A 9 50.40 35.11 -27.57
N HIS A 10 50.60 33.85 -27.19
CA HIS A 10 50.35 32.68 -28.05
C HIS A 10 49.51 31.60 -27.38
N ARG A 11 48.93 30.73 -28.23
CA ARG A 11 47.81 29.81 -27.94
C ARG A 11 48.25 28.41 -27.43
N LEU A 12 47.23 27.69 -26.92
CA LEU A 12 47.07 26.23 -26.94
C LEU A 12 47.99 25.37 -26.07
N LEU A 13 47.45 24.95 -24.91
CA LEU A 13 47.24 23.53 -24.56
C LEU A 13 46.38 23.45 -23.28
N LEU A 14 45.21 22.81 -23.33
CA LEU A 14 44.37 22.56 -22.16
C LEU A 14 43.69 21.19 -22.22
N THR A 15 44.06 20.34 -21.27
CA THR A 15 43.35 19.11 -20.90
C THR A 15 43.11 19.12 -19.38
N THR A 16 42.35 18.14 -18.87
CA THR A 16 42.08 17.89 -17.44
C THR A 16 41.20 18.89 -16.68
N THR A 17 39.91 18.54 -16.59
CA THR A 17 39.09 18.54 -15.36
C THR A 17 39.19 19.73 -14.39
N ARG A 18 38.20 20.64 -14.44
CA ARG A 18 37.76 21.44 -13.28
C ARG A 18 36.35 21.03 -12.85
N ARG A 19 36.10 21.01 -11.53
CA ARG A 19 34.76 20.94 -10.94
C ARG A 19 34.07 22.30 -11.14
N PRO A 20 32.77 22.37 -11.45
CA PRO A 20 31.97 23.54 -11.12
C PRO A 20 31.69 23.55 -9.61
N ALA A 21 31.87 24.70 -8.96
CA ALA A 21 31.26 24.96 -7.67
C ALA A 21 29.82 25.45 -7.90
N VAL A 22 28.87 24.99 -7.08
CA VAL A 22 27.50 25.52 -7.07
C VAL A 22 27.25 26.25 -5.75
N VAL A 23 26.70 27.45 -5.87
CA VAL A 23 26.53 28.42 -4.77
C VAL A 23 25.47 27.94 -3.78
N ALA A 24 25.79 27.99 -2.49
CA ALA A 24 24.83 27.76 -1.41
C ALA A 24 24.08 29.06 -1.09
N HIS A 25 22.90 29.27 -1.68
CA HIS A 25 22.03 30.38 -1.29
C HIS A 25 21.32 30.07 0.04
N TRP A 26 21.55 30.93 1.04
CA TRP A 26 20.75 30.99 2.25
C TRP A 26 19.40 31.65 1.95
N LEU A 27 18.30 30.95 2.26
CA LEU A 27 16.97 31.54 2.35
C LEU A 27 16.70 31.91 3.83
N PRO A 28 16.35 33.17 4.15
CA PRO A 28 15.96 33.55 5.50
C PRO A 28 14.57 32.99 5.84
N ARG A 29 14.38 32.59 7.10
CA ARG A 29 13.03 32.35 7.63
C ARG A 29 12.30 33.69 7.76
N GLN A 30 11.08 33.77 7.21
CA GLN A 30 10.13 34.85 7.49
C GLN A 30 8.81 34.27 8.00
N ASP A 31 8.05 35.08 8.75
CA ASP A 31 7.01 34.60 9.65
C ASP A 31 5.71 34.13 8.99
N LEU A 32 5.35 32.87 9.27
CA LEU A 32 4.00 32.37 9.02
C LEU A 32 2.93 33.08 9.88
N GLN A 33 3.27 33.62 11.05
CA GLN A 33 2.31 34.29 11.93
C GLN A 33 1.81 35.64 11.36
N THR A 34 2.64 36.34 10.58
CA THR A 34 2.30 37.67 10.04
C THR A 34 1.29 37.57 8.89
N GLN A 35 1.40 36.56 8.03
CA GLN A 35 0.46 36.34 6.92
C GLN A 35 -0.95 35.95 7.42
N VAL A 36 -1.05 35.17 8.51
CA VAL A 36 -2.36 34.79 9.10
C VAL A 36 -3.10 36.02 9.66
N ARG A 37 -2.38 37.01 10.23
CA ARG A 37 -3.00 38.27 10.66
C ARG A 37 -3.45 39.16 9.50
N ALA A 38 -2.70 39.21 8.40
CA ALA A 38 -3.10 39.99 7.22
C ALA A 38 -4.42 39.49 6.59
N LEU A 39 -4.58 38.18 6.46
CA LEU A 39 -5.81 37.56 5.94
C LEU A 39 -7.03 37.77 6.86
N ALA A 40 -6.83 37.85 8.18
CA ALA A 40 -7.91 38.11 9.13
C ALA A 40 -8.50 39.53 9.02
N CYS A 41 -7.68 40.55 8.74
CA CYS A 41 -8.16 41.93 8.58
C CYS A 41 -8.86 42.17 7.23
N ALA A 42 -8.47 41.46 6.17
CA ALA A 42 -8.98 41.67 4.81
C ALA A 42 -10.45 41.24 4.58
N HIS A 43 -11.08 40.57 5.56
CA HIS A 43 -12.49 40.13 5.46
C HIS A 43 -13.49 41.02 6.21
N ALA A 44 -13.05 42.10 6.86
CA ALA A 44 -13.88 42.93 7.74
C ALA A 44 -14.69 44.04 7.03
N GLN A 45 -14.69 44.11 5.68
CA GLN A 45 -15.25 45.23 4.92
C GLN A 45 -16.15 44.80 3.73
N ARG A 46 -17.22 44.04 4.01
CA ARG A 46 -18.41 43.96 3.13
C ARG A 46 -19.69 43.97 3.98
N PRO A 47 -20.74 44.72 3.59
CA PRO A 47 -22.01 44.71 4.32
C PRO A 47 -22.74 43.39 4.11
N ALA A 48 -23.41 42.90 5.16
CA ALA A 48 -24.20 41.67 5.11
C ALA A 48 -25.59 41.91 4.47
N PRO A 49 -26.13 40.95 3.69
CA PRO A 49 -27.51 41.00 3.24
C PRO A 49 -28.47 40.84 4.42
N GLN A 50 -29.59 41.57 4.39
CA GLN A 50 -30.61 41.52 5.45
C GLN A 50 -31.43 40.22 5.39
N VAL A 51 -31.69 39.63 6.56
CA VAL A 51 -32.62 38.51 6.74
C VAL A 51 -33.81 38.99 7.58
N PRO A 52 -35.07 38.77 7.15
CA PRO A 52 -36.23 39.35 7.83
C PRO A 52 -36.49 38.70 9.20
N VAL A 53 -36.86 39.54 10.18
CA VAL A 53 -37.25 39.12 11.53
C VAL A 53 -38.77 38.93 11.58
N LEU A 54 -39.23 37.78 12.08
CA LEU A 54 -40.65 37.53 12.41
C LEU A 54 -40.91 37.71 13.92
N PRO A 55 -42.14 38.10 14.35
CA PRO A 55 -42.37 38.70 15.66
C PRO A 55 -42.65 37.68 16.79
N ARG A 56 -42.55 38.15 18.04
CA ARG A 56 -43.00 37.44 19.26
C ARG A 56 -44.41 37.86 19.70
N GLN A 57 -45.27 36.88 19.97
CA GLN A 57 -46.39 36.94 20.92
C GLN A 57 -46.34 35.60 21.73
N GLN A 58 -46.44 35.56 23.07
CA GLN A 58 -47.58 35.87 23.95
C GLN A 58 -48.80 34.94 23.71
N LEU A 59 -49.43 34.30 24.71
CA LEU A 59 -49.17 34.17 26.17
C LEU A 59 -49.94 32.92 26.72
N ALA A 60 -49.94 32.72 28.06
CA ALA A 60 -50.85 31.87 28.85
C ALA A 60 -50.67 30.32 28.75
N THR A 61 -50.91 29.51 29.79
CA THR A 61 -51.22 29.80 31.22
C THR A 61 -50.68 28.68 32.15
N ARG A 62 -50.42 29.03 33.42
CA ARG A 62 -50.32 28.11 34.57
C ARG A 62 -51.60 28.20 35.41
N PRO A 63 -51.89 27.19 36.24
CA PRO A 63 -52.34 27.44 37.62
C PRO A 63 -51.25 27.17 38.67
N SER A 64 -51.48 27.61 39.90
CA SER A 64 -50.56 27.48 41.05
C SER A 64 -50.99 26.37 42.02
N ALA A 65 -50.09 25.99 42.93
CA ALA A 65 -50.40 25.14 44.07
C ALA A 65 -50.73 25.96 45.33
N ALA A 66 -51.69 25.49 46.12
CA ALA A 66 -51.89 25.79 47.55
C ALA A 66 -52.85 24.74 48.14
N GLY A 67 -52.59 24.19 49.34
CA GLY A 67 -53.50 23.19 49.93
C GLY A 67 -52.94 22.25 51.01
N ILE A 68 -52.52 22.81 52.16
CA ILE A 68 -52.64 22.27 53.54
C ILE A 68 -52.51 20.74 53.77
N GLY A 69 -51.56 20.33 54.65
CA GLY A 69 -51.74 19.11 55.45
C GLY A 69 -50.50 18.22 55.71
N ARG A 70 -50.20 17.99 56.99
CA ARG A 70 -49.39 16.87 57.54
C ARG A 70 -50.18 16.33 58.74
N PRO A 71 -50.16 15.02 59.08
CA PRO A 71 -48.95 14.42 59.67
C PRO A 71 -48.75 12.90 59.47
N ALA A 72 -47.72 12.38 60.15
CA ALA A 72 -47.55 11.02 60.68
C ALA A 72 -47.25 9.82 59.74
N ALA A 73 -46.20 9.09 60.12
CA ALA A 73 -45.61 7.93 59.48
C ALA A 73 -46.39 6.61 59.62
N SER A 74 -46.14 5.64 58.72
CA SER A 74 -45.82 4.23 59.07
C SER A 74 -45.50 3.37 57.84
N ALA A 75 -45.02 2.14 58.10
CA ALA A 75 -44.85 0.99 57.18
C ALA A 75 -43.75 1.07 56.09
N SER A 76 -43.21 -0.10 55.74
CA SER A 76 -42.03 -0.29 54.87
C SER A 76 -42.34 -1.09 53.59
N PRO A 77 -41.66 -0.83 52.46
CA PRO A 77 -41.95 -1.48 51.17
C PRO A 77 -41.27 -2.86 51.04
N LEU A 78 -41.65 -3.83 51.88
CA LEU A 78 -41.05 -5.19 51.89
C LEU A 78 -41.92 -6.30 51.26
N ALA A 79 -43.00 -5.93 50.55
CA ALA A 79 -44.00 -6.87 50.05
C ALA A 79 -43.79 -7.41 48.61
N TYR A 80 -42.88 -6.85 47.81
CA TYR A 80 -42.89 -7.03 46.34
C TYR A 80 -41.70 -7.77 45.70
N LEU A 81 -40.78 -8.35 46.49
CA LEU A 81 -39.58 -9.06 45.96
C LEU A 81 -39.51 -10.58 46.27
N ALA A 82 -40.47 -11.13 47.02
CA ALA A 82 -40.47 -12.54 47.42
C ALA A 82 -40.49 -13.58 46.26
N PRO A 83 -41.19 -13.39 45.12
CA PRO A 83 -41.30 -14.44 44.09
C PRO A 83 -40.01 -14.71 43.30
N ARG A 84 -39.25 -13.66 42.95
CA ARG A 84 -38.15 -13.76 41.96
C ARG A 84 -36.88 -14.42 42.49
N ILE A 85 -36.61 -14.33 43.79
CA ILE A 85 -35.40 -14.93 44.39
C ILE A 85 -35.49 -16.47 44.41
N ARG A 86 -36.68 -17.03 44.64
CA ARG A 86 -36.89 -18.50 44.68
C ARG A 86 -36.69 -19.18 43.32
N GLN A 87 -37.02 -18.52 42.21
CA GLN A 87 -36.79 -19.08 40.87
C GLN A 87 -35.29 -19.09 40.49
N ALA A 88 -34.56 -18.00 40.80
CA ALA A 88 -33.12 -17.92 40.52
C ALA A 88 -32.29 -18.95 41.31
N ALA A 89 -32.67 -19.24 42.55
CA ALA A 89 -32.04 -20.29 43.36
C ALA A 89 -32.25 -21.70 42.76
N ARG A 90 -33.47 -22.00 42.30
CA ARG A 90 -33.84 -23.33 41.79
C ARG A 90 -33.16 -23.69 40.47
N TRP A 91 -32.81 -22.71 39.64
CA TRP A 91 -32.09 -22.94 38.38
C TRP A 91 -30.63 -23.38 38.59
N LYS A 92 -29.96 -22.82 39.61
CA LYS A 92 -28.55 -23.14 39.91
C LYS A 92 -28.36 -24.55 40.48
N THR A 93 -29.29 -25.06 41.27
CA THR A 93 -29.21 -26.44 41.79
C THR A 93 -29.42 -27.49 40.69
N THR A 94 -30.31 -27.26 39.72
CA THR A 94 -30.50 -28.21 38.60
C THR A 94 -29.26 -28.31 37.71
N GLN A 95 -28.55 -27.20 37.44
CA GLN A 95 -27.31 -27.23 36.66
C GLN A 95 -26.15 -27.90 37.41
N ALA A 96 -26.09 -27.80 38.74
CA ALA A 96 -25.09 -28.51 39.53
C ALA A 96 -25.30 -30.04 39.47
N ALA A 97 -26.53 -30.51 39.71
CA ALA A 97 -26.86 -31.94 39.68
C ALA A 97 -26.59 -32.59 38.30
N ALA A 98 -26.89 -31.88 37.20
CA ALA A 98 -26.62 -32.36 35.85
C ALA A 98 -25.11 -32.52 35.56
N ALA A 99 -24.27 -31.62 36.09
CA ALA A 99 -22.81 -31.72 35.95
C ALA A 99 -22.22 -32.87 36.79
N GLU A 100 -22.83 -33.17 37.94
CA GLU A 100 -22.39 -34.25 38.84
C GLU A 100 -22.72 -35.65 38.28
N GLN A 101 -23.89 -35.83 37.66
CA GLN A 101 -24.22 -37.08 36.96
C GLN A 101 -23.31 -37.34 35.75
N ALA A 102 -23.04 -36.32 34.93
CA ALA A 102 -22.10 -36.44 33.80
C ALA A 102 -20.66 -36.78 34.25
N GLY A 103 -20.27 -36.40 35.47
CA GLY A 103 -18.98 -36.77 36.08
C GLY A 103 -18.92 -38.20 36.63
N ALA A 104 -20.05 -38.89 36.79
CA ALA A 104 -20.12 -40.24 37.34
C ALA A 104 -19.94 -41.33 36.26
N GLU A 105 -20.65 -41.23 35.13
CA GLU A 105 -20.58 -42.22 34.05
C GLU A 105 -19.17 -42.32 33.44
N GLY A 106 -18.46 -41.19 33.34
CA GLY A 106 -17.08 -41.14 32.84
C GLY A 106 -16.03 -41.88 33.69
N LYS A 107 -16.37 -42.37 34.89
CA LYS A 107 -15.42 -43.02 35.82
C LYS A 107 -15.44 -44.55 35.86
N GLN A 108 -16.38 -45.22 35.17
CA GLN A 108 -16.43 -46.69 35.14
C GLN A 108 -15.75 -47.34 33.92
N LEU A 109 -15.23 -46.56 32.96
CA LEU A 109 -14.60 -47.08 31.74
C LEU A 109 -13.05 -47.12 31.77
N ALA A 110 -12.44 -46.97 32.95
CA ALA A 110 -10.99 -46.78 33.12
C ALA A 110 -10.26 -48.00 33.74
N ALA A 111 -10.42 -49.19 33.14
CA ALA A 111 -9.81 -50.43 33.65
C ALA A 111 -9.39 -51.43 32.55
N ARG A 112 -8.43 -51.06 31.69
CA ARG A 112 -7.68 -52.00 30.83
C ARG A 112 -6.19 -51.59 30.73
N PRO A 113 -5.26 -52.54 30.56
CA PRO A 113 -3.83 -52.26 30.46
C PRO A 113 -3.48 -51.51 29.16
N PRO A 114 -2.34 -50.79 29.12
CA PRO A 114 -2.03 -49.89 28.02
C PRO A 114 -1.67 -50.63 26.73
N ALA A 115 -2.41 -50.34 25.66
CA ALA A 115 -1.93 -50.55 24.30
C ALA A 115 -0.99 -49.40 23.90
N THR A 116 0.07 -49.69 23.17
CA THR A 116 1.03 -48.67 22.69
C THR A 116 0.40 -47.81 21.59
N SER A 117 -0.05 -46.61 21.95
CA SER A 117 -0.56 -45.60 21.01
C SER A 117 0.54 -44.65 20.54
N SER A 118 0.69 -44.49 19.22
CA SER A 118 1.48 -43.43 18.59
C SER A 118 0.99 -42.03 19.00
N PRO A 119 1.83 -40.98 18.93
CA PRO A 119 1.43 -39.62 19.32
C PRO A 119 0.35 -39.02 18.40
N GLU A 120 -0.46 -38.10 18.94
CA GLU A 120 -1.52 -37.42 18.20
C GLU A 120 -0.98 -36.44 17.15
N PRO A 121 -1.57 -36.39 15.94
CA PRO A 121 -1.03 -35.63 14.80
C PRO A 121 -1.01 -34.10 15.00
N ASP A 122 -1.86 -33.57 15.89
CA ASP A 122 -1.89 -32.14 16.23
C ASP A 122 -0.62 -31.67 16.96
N SER A 123 0.11 -32.58 17.60
CA SER A 123 1.37 -32.25 18.27
C SER A 123 2.52 -32.05 17.27
N GLU A 124 2.70 -32.99 16.34
CA GLU A 124 3.72 -32.91 15.29
C GLU A 124 3.44 -31.76 14.32
N ASN A 125 2.20 -31.60 13.84
CA ASN A 125 1.84 -30.51 12.92
C ASN A 125 2.21 -29.13 13.47
N LYS A 126 2.05 -28.92 14.79
CA LYS A 126 2.34 -27.65 15.45
C LYS A 126 3.84 -27.39 15.60
N VAL A 127 4.64 -28.43 15.84
CA VAL A 127 6.11 -28.36 15.85
C VAL A 127 6.66 -28.14 14.44
N VAL A 128 6.06 -28.79 13.43
CA VAL A 128 6.37 -28.61 12.01
C VAL A 128 6.03 -27.19 11.55
N GLU A 129 4.86 -26.65 11.90
CA GLU A 129 4.47 -25.26 11.57
C GLU A 129 5.47 -24.26 12.18
N LEU A 130 5.84 -24.43 13.45
CA LEU A 130 6.84 -23.59 14.12
C LEU A 130 8.21 -23.66 13.44
N SER A 131 8.70 -24.87 13.14
CA SER A 131 9.99 -25.07 12.45
C SER A 131 10.01 -24.49 11.03
N LEU A 132 8.90 -24.61 10.29
CA LEU A 132 8.74 -23.99 8.96
C LEU A 132 8.76 -22.46 9.07
N LYS A 133 8.05 -21.90 10.04
CA LYS A 133 7.95 -20.45 10.29
C LYS A 133 9.31 -19.84 10.67
N GLU A 134 10.09 -20.54 11.49
CA GLU A 134 11.46 -20.18 11.85
C GLU A 134 12.41 -20.24 10.63
N LYS A 135 12.37 -21.34 9.84
CA LYS A 135 13.16 -21.48 8.61
C LYS A 135 12.84 -20.40 7.58
N VAL A 136 11.57 -20.02 7.43
CA VAL A 136 11.14 -18.91 6.57
C VAL A 136 11.74 -17.58 7.07
N GLN A 137 11.60 -17.25 8.36
CA GLN A 137 12.14 -16.01 8.92
C GLN A 137 13.67 -15.93 8.80
N LEU A 138 14.40 -17.01 9.04
CA LEU A 138 15.85 -17.07 8.85
C LEU A 138 16.25 -16.84 7.37
N SER A 139 15.44 -17.32 6.42
CA SER A 139 15.64 -17.05 5.01
C SER A 139 15.42 -15.56 4.67
N GLU A 140 14.40 -14.91 5.24
CA GLU A 140 14.12 -13.49 5.06
C GLU A 140 15.21 -12.60 5.65
N VAL A 141 15.68 -12.90 6.87
CA VAL A 141 16.84 -12.24 7.49
C VAL A 141 18.07 -12.35 6.57
N ARG A 142 18.35 -13.53 6.01
CA ARG A 142 19.48 -13.74 5.09
C ARG A 142 19.33 -12.92 3.81
N ARG A 143 18.13 -12.75 3.27
CA ARG A 143 17.86 -11.93 2.07
C ARG A 143 17.94 -10.43 2.36
N LEU A 144 17.45 -9.98 3.52
CA LEU A 144 17.65 -8.62 4.02
C LEU A 144 19.13 -8.25 4.10
N LEU A 145 19.96 -9.10 4.70
CA LEU A 145 21.41 -8.89 4.77
C LEU A 145 22.10 -8.86 3.39
N GLN A 146 21.49 -9.46 2.35
CA GLN A 146 22.01 -9.34 0.98
C GLN A 146 21.76 -7.96 0.36
N LEU A 147 20.64 -7.29 0.66
CA LEU A 147 20.35 -5.92 0.19
C LEU A 147 21.37 -4.89 0.70
N ALA A 148 21.91 -5.13 1.90
CA ALA A 148 22.93 -4.30 2.53
C ALA A 148 24.35 -4.49 1.95
N ARG A 149 24.61 -5.56 1.16
CA ARG A 149 25.94 -5.90 0.65
C ARG A 149 26.69 -4.74 -0.04
N PRO A 150 26.07 -3.85 -0.86
CA PRO A 150 26.79 -2.72 -1.46
C PRO A 150 27.29 -1.70 -0.43
N GLU A 151 26.55 -1.48 0.66
CA GLU A 151 26.90 -0.55 1.74
C GLU A 151 27.72 -1.21 2.87
N ARG A 152 28.15 -2.47 2.71
CA ARG A 152 28.86 -3.23 3.77
C ARG A 152 30.09 -2.51 4.34
N LYS A 153 30.80 -1.73 3.51
CA LYS A 153 31.94 -0.91 3.95
C LYS A 153 31.48 0.26 4.83
N THR A 154 30.48 1.01 4.36
CA THR A 154 29.86 2.15 5.06
C THR A 154 29.30 1.73 6.42
N ILE A 155 28.59 0.60 6.46
CA ILE A 155 27.98 0.03 7.67
C ILE A 155 29.07 -0.49 8.63
N ALA A 156 30.11 -1.18 8.13
CA ALA A 156 31.21 -1.64 8.98
C ALA A 156 31.96 -0.48 9.65
N ILE A 157 32.26 0.60 8.92
CA ILE A 157 32.88 1.81 9.48
C ILE A 157 31.97 2.43 10.56
N ALA A 158 30.67 2.53 10.29
CA ALA A 158 29.71 3.04 11.27
C ALA A 158 29.58 2.16 12.53
N ILE A 159 29.75 0.83 12.40
CA ILE A 159 29.82 -0.10 13.54
C ILE A 159 31.14 0.07 14.32
N SER A 160 32.28 0.28 13.66
CA SER A 160 33.53 0.61 14.37
C SER A 160 33.40 1.91 15.18
N LEU A 161 32.77 2.93 14.59
CA LEU A 161 32.47 4.20 15.27
C LEU A 161 31.40 4.06 16.38
N LEU A 162 30.52 3.06 16.30
CA LEU A 162 29.60 2.67 17.38
C LEU A 162 30.37 2.18 18.60
N PHE A 163 31.35 1.29 18.44
CA PHE A 163 32.16 0.83 19.56
C PHE A 163 32.95 1.97 20.21
N VAL A 164 33.59 2.83 19.41
CA VAL A 164 34.31 4.02 19.92
C VAL A 164 33.37 4.95 20.70
N SER A 165 32.26 5.39 20.10
CA SER A 165 31.32 6.31 20.76
C SER A 165 30.59 5.70 21.96
N SER A 166 30.38 4.38 21.98
CA SER A 166 29.82 3.66 23.12
C SER A 166 30.82 3.54 24.26
N LEU A 167 32.09 3.21 23.99
CA LEU A 167 33.15 3.17 24.99
C LEU A 167 33.38 4.54 25.65
N VAL A 168 33.39 5.61 24.86
CA VAL A 168 33.43 6.99 25.40
C VAL A 168 32.19 7.26 26.26
N SER A 169 30.97 6.92 25.79
CA SER A 169 29.73 7.08 26.59
C SER A 169 29.80 6.33 27.93
N LEU A 170 30.36 5.12 27.93
CA LEU A 170 30.49 4.23 29.08
C LEU A 170 31.59 4.63 30.07
N SER A 171 32.51 5.51 29.68
CA SER A 171 33.50 6.09 30.61
C SER A 171 32.91 7.13 31.55
N ILE A 172 31.85 7.84 31.11
CA ILE A 172 31.28 9.00 31.82
C ILE A 172 30.95 8.69 33.29
N PRO A 173 30.28 7.57 33.64
CA PRO A 173 30.00 7.22 35.04
C PRO A 173 31.24 7.05 35.91
N LEU A 174 32.30 6.42 35.39
CA LEU A 174 33.57 6.21 36.09
C LEU A 174 34.34 7.53 36.25
N CYS A 175 34.35 8.38 35.21
CA CYS A 175 34.98 9.69 35.28
C CYS A 175 34.31 10.59 36.32
N ILE A 176 32.97 10.62 36.36
CA ILE A 176 32.21 11.35 37.39
C ILE A 176 32.53 10.79 38.79
N GLY A 177 32.54 9.47 38.95
CA GLY A 177 32.89 8.84 40.23
C GLY A 177 34.28 9.24 40.72
N ARG A 178 35.32 9.09 39.89
CA ARG A 178 36.69 9.47 40.28
C ARG A 178 36.86 10.96 40.57
N ILE A 179 36.13 11.84 39.89
CA ILE A 179 36.10 13.28 40.22
C ILE A 179 35.51 13.50 41.62
N ILE A 180 34.46 12.78 42.00
CA ILE A 180 33.83 12.90 43.33
C ILE A 180 34.71 12.29 44.42
N ASP A 181 35.42 11.19 44.16
CA ASP A 181 36.39 10.61 45.11
C ASP A 181 37.55 11.58 45.41
N ILE A 182 37.95 12.40 44.44
CA ILE A 182 38.92 13.49 44.64
C ILE A 182 38.33 14.61 45.49
N PHE A 183 37.15 15.13 45.13
CA PHE A 183 36.51 16.23 45.88
C PHE A 183 36.05 15.86 47.29
N SER A 184 35.81 14.57 47.57
CA SER A 184 35.48 14.05 48.91
C SER A 184 36.71 13.65 49.73
N GLY A 185 37.93 13.85 49.21
CA GLY A 185 39.18 13.54 49.93
C GLY A 185 39.49 12.05 50.07
N GLN A 186 38.77 11.16 49.35
CA GLN A 186 39.00 9.71 49.39
C GLN A 186 40.08 9.24 48.40
N ALA A 187 40.57 10.11 47.51
CA ALA A 187 41.62 9.80 46.54
C ALA A 187 42.82 10.76 46.66
N ASN A 188 43.97 10.24 47.11
CA ASN A 188 45.23 10.97 47.13
C ASN A 188 45.82 11.12 45.71
N ASN A 189 46.19 12.36 45.35
CA ASN A 189 47.03 12.76 44.20
C ASN A 189 46.79 12.05 42.85
N LEU A 190 46.07 12.71 41.95
CA LEU A 190 46.23 12.46 40.51
C LEU A 190 47.71 12.69 40.10
N PRO A 191 48.29 11.87 39.20
CA PRO A 191 49.61 12.14 38.60
C PRO A 191 49.59 13.28 37.57
N ILE A 192 48.47 14.01 37.44
CA ILE A 192 48.16 15.00 36.41
C ILE A 192 47.34 16.13 37.04
N SER A 193 47.60 17.39 36.69
CA SER A 193 46.85 18.53 37.24
C SER A 193 45.35 18.48 36.87
N ILE A 194 44.48 19.00 37.74
CA ILE A 194 43.02 19.03 37.51
C ILE A 194 42.66 19.74 36.17
N PRO A 195 43.23 20.90 35.80
CA PRO A 195 43.02 21.50 34.49
C PRO A 195 43.43 20.61 33.32
N THR A 196 44.59 19.94 33.41
CA THR A 196 45.06 19.01 32.37
C THR A 196 44.12 17.81 32.24
N ALA A 197 43.67 17.24 33.36
CA ALA A 197 42.71 16.13 33.38
C ALA A 197 41.35 16.54 32.76
N ALA A 198 40.87 17.76 33.03
CA ALA A 198 39.65 18.30 32.43
C ALA A 198 39.78 18.48 30.90
N VAL A 199 40.92 18.97 30.41
CA VAL A 199 41.19 19.10 28.96
C VAL A 199 41.29 17.73 28.27
N LEU A 200 41.93 16.74 28.89
CA LEU A 200 41.99 15.38 28.38
C LEU A 200 40.60 14.72 28.33
N LEU A 201 39.77 14.93 29.36
CA LEU A 201 38.40 14.42 29.37
C LEU A 201 37.53 15.11 28.31
N ALA A 202 37.64 16.44 28.16
CA ALA A 202 36.90 17.20 27.16
C ALA A 202 37.26 16.79 25.72
N THR A 203 38.54 16.59 25.42
CA THR A 203 39.00 16.12 24.11
C THR A 203 38.58 14.67 23.82
N PHE A 204 38.58 13.79 24.83
CA PHE A 204 38.06 12.42 24.71
C PHE A 204 36.54 12.40 24.45
N PHE A 205 35.76 13.23 25.17
CA PHE A 205 34.32 13.38 24.94
C PHE A 205 34.01 13.99 23.57
N ALA A 206 34.79 14.97 23.11
CA ALA A 206 34.67 15.53 21.76
C ALA A 206 34.91 14.48 20.67
N LEU A 207 35.94 13.63 20.82
CA LEU A 207 36.20 12.51 19.91
C LEU A 207 35.03 11.51 19.87
N GLY A 208 34.46 11.17 21.03
CA GLY A 208 33.26 10.33 21.11
C GLY A 208 32.01 10.94 20.47
N ALA A 209 31.84 12.26 20.61
CA ALA A 209 30.76 13.00 19.96
C ALA A 209 30.93 13.00 18.42
N VAL A 210 32.12 13.27 17.91
CA VAL A 210 32.43 13.20 16.47
C VAL A 210 32.20 11.79 15.93
N ALA A 211 32.65 10.74 16.63
CA ALA A 211 32.39 9.35 16.26
C ALA A 211 30.89 9.01 16.24
N SER A 212 30.12 9.50 17.21
CA SER A 212 28.67 9.30 17.28
C SER A 212 27.93 9.99 16.12
N VAL A 213 28.30 11.24 15.80
CA VAL A 213 27.74 11.99 14.67
C VAL A 213 28.09 11.33 13.34
N ALA A 214 29.35 10.93 13.15
CA ALA A 214 29.79 10.22 11.95
C ALA A 214 29.05 8.88 11.76
N ARG A 215 28.90 8.08 12.83
CA ARG A 215 28.06 6.86 12.83
C ARG A 215 26.63 7.16 12.36
N LEU A 216 25.98 8.16 12.96
CA LEU A 216 24.58 8.49 12.67
C LEU A 216 24.38 8.95 11.21
N ILE A 217 25.32 9.75 10.68
CA ILE A 217 25.31 10.18 9.27
C ILE A 217 25.52 8.98 8.34
N LEU A 218 26.53 8.15 8.59
CA LEU A 218 26.84 6.98 7.76
C LEU A 218 25.69 5.95 7.75
N MET A 219 25.06 5.67 8.90
CA MET A 219 23.89 4.79 8.98
C MET A 219 22.69 5.36 8.21
N ARG A 220 22.35 6.65 8.41
CA ARG A 220 21.22 7.28 7.71
C ARG A 220 21.43 7.32 6.18
N ILE A 221 22.63 7.65 5.72
CA ILE A 221 22.95 7.64 4.27
C ILE A 221 22.87 6.21 3.71
N SER A 222 23.40 5.21 4.43
CA SER A 222 23.29 3.80 4.04
C SER A 222 21.82 3.36 3.92
N GLY A 223 20.99 3.73 4.90
CA GLY A 223 19.56 3.44 4.92
C GLY A 223 18.83 4.04 3.72
N GLN A 224 19.01 5.34 3.46
CA GLN A 224 18.39 6.01 2.31
C GLN A 224 18.86 5.43 0.96
N ARG A 225 20.12 5.01 0.82
CA ARG A 225 20.60 4.31 -0.38
C ARG A 225 20.05 2.89 -0.53
N ILE A 226 19.71 2.20 0.56
CA ILE A 226 18.99 0.92 0.52
C ILE A 226 17.54 1.16 0.08
N ILE A 227 16.86 2.16 0.67
CA ILE A 227 15.48 2.56 0.35
C ILE A 227 15.35 2.95 -1.13
N ALA A 228 16.26 3.77 -1.65
CA ALA A 228 16.26 4.21 -3.06
C ALA A 228 16.40 3.01 -4.02
N ARG A 229 17.36 2.11 -3.76
CA ARG A 229 17.54 0.89 -4.57
C ARG A 229 16.33 -0.04 -4.51
N LEU A 230 15.75 -0.25 -3.32
CA LEU A 230 14.54 -1.05 -3.15
C LEU A 230 13.36 -0.48 -3.92
N ARG A 231 13.10 0.83 -3.81
CA ARG A 231 12.04 1.52 -4.55
C ARG A 231 12.23 1.41 -6.06
N GLN A 232 13.44 1.67 -6.56
CA GLN A 232 13.75 1.57 -7.98
C GLN A 232 13.56 0.14 -8.50
N GLN A 233 14.14 -0.86 -7.83
CA GLN A 233 14.05 -2.26 -8.26
C GLN A 233 12.61 -2.79 -8.19
N ALA A 234 11.88 -2.53 -7.11
CA ALA A 234 10.50 -2.97 -6.98
C ALA A 234 9.58 -2.26 -7.99
N TYR A 235 9.75 -0.96 -8.22
CA TYR A 235 8.97 -0.23 -9.23
C TYR A 235 9.25 -0.72 -10.66
N THR A 236 10.51 -0.90 -11.03
CA THR A 236 10.89 -1.48 -12.33
C THR A 236 10.39 -2.92 -12.49
N ASN A 237 10.42 -3.75 -11.44
CA ASN A 237 9.90 -5.11 -11.51
C ASN A 237 8.37 -5.13 -11.61
N VAL A 238 7.65 -4.25 -10.91
CA VAL A 238 6.19 -4.07 -11.03
C VAL A 238 5.80 -3.63 -12.45
N LEU A 239 6.49 -2.65 -13.04
CA LEU A 239 6.25 -2.21 -14.43
C LEU A 239 6.61 -3.28 -15.49
N ARG A 240 7.29 -4.36 -15.10
CA ARG A 240 7.68 -5.47 -15.99
C ARG A 240 6.77 -6.70 -15.86
N GLN A 241 5.77 -6.67 -15.00
CA GLN A 241 4.76 -7.73 -14.93
C GLN A 241 3.77 -7.60 -16.09
N ASP A 242 3.13 -8.71 -16.45
CA ASP A 242 2.08 -8.73 -17.47
C ASP A 242 0.73 -8.29 -16.89
N ILE A 243 -0.22 -7.97 -17.77
CA ILE A 243 -1.51 -7.40 -17.34
C ILE A 243 -2.34 -8.42 -16.55
N GLY A 244 -2.16 -9.73 -16.76
CA GLY A 244 -2.74 -10.76 -15.88
C GLY A 244 -2.31 -10.63 -14.41
N TRP A 245 -1.07 -10.25 -14.13
CA TRP A 245 -0.58 -9.99 -12.77
C TRP A 245 -1.21 -8.73 -12.15
N HIS A 246 -1.67 -7.78 -12.99
CA HIS A 246 -2.42 -6.60 -12.58
C HIS A 246 -3.93 -6.87 -12.42
N ASP A 247 -4.55 -7.71 -13.27
CA ASP A 247 -5.99 -7.99 -13.20
C ASP A 247 -6.38 -8.84 -11.97
N LEU A 248 -5.49 -9.69 -11.47
CA LEU A 248 -5.64 -10.34 -10.16
C LEU A 248 -5.78 -9.34 -8.99
N GLN A 249 -5.35 -8.08 -9.16
CA GLN A 249 -5.46 -7.02 -8.16
C GLN A 249 -6.84 -6.36 -8.18
N GLY A 250 -7.37 -6.12 -9.38
CA GLY A 250 -8.67 -5.46 -9.57
C GLY A 250 -9.85 -6.33 -9.16
N ALA A 251 -9.77 -7.64 -9.40
CA ALA A 251 -10.86 -8.58 -9.14
C ALA A 251 -11.31 -8.60 -7.66
N SER A 252 -10.35 -8.64 -6.72
CA SER A 252 -10.68 -8.75 -5.29
C SER A 252 -11.32 -7.47 -4.72
N THR A 253 -10.97 -6.28 -5.22
CA THR A 253 -11.58 -5.02 -4.76
C THR A 253 -13.10 -4.99 -5.01
N LYS A 254 -13.56 -5.66 -6.09
CA LYS A 254 -14.98 -5.89 -6.39
C LYS A 254 -15.55 -7.14 -5.68
N ALA A 255 -14.73 -8.15 -5.39
CA ALA A 255 -15.15 -9.32 -4.62
C ALA A 255 -15.46 -8.97 -3.15
N VAL A 256 -14.59 -8.24 -2.46
CA VAL A 256 -14.79 -7.85 -1.04
C VAL A 256 -16.05 -6.99 -0.85
N THR A 257 -16.45 -6.22 -1.86
CA THR A 257 -17.71 -5.46 -1.87
C THR A 257 -18.95 -6.30 -2.23
N ALA A 258 -18.78 -7.48 -2.85
CA ALA A 258 -19.86 -8.42 -3.19
C ALA A 258 -20.02 -9.58 -2.19
N GLU A 259 -18.96 -10.02 -1.52
CA GLU A 259 -19.01 -11.06 -0.48
C GLU A 259 -19.78 -10.59 0.75
N GLY A 260 -19.70 -9.28 1.07
CA GLY A 260 -20.50 -8.67 2.13
C GLY A 260 -22.02 -8.82 1.95
N THR A 261 -22.49 -8.98 0.70
CA THR A 261 -23.88 -9.33 0.36
C THR A 261 -24.07 -10.83 0.17
N ALA A 262 -23.18 -11.53 -0.54
CA ALA A 262 -23.33 -12.94 -0.88
C ALA A 262 -23.28 -13.89 0.33
N VAL A 263 -22.46 -13.60 1.35
CA VAL A 263 -22.30 -14.42 2.57
C VAL A 263 -23.61 -14.51 3.38
N ARG A 264 -24.57 -13.61 3.16
CA ARG A 264 -25.91 -13.68 3.78
C ARG A 264 -26.88 -14.62 3.07
N GLY A 265 -26.66 -14.94 1.79
CA GLY A 265 -27.47 -15.89 1.02
C GLY A 265 -26.92 -17.31 1.06
N ALA A 266 -25.62 -17.48 0.78
CA ALA A 266 -25.00 -18.81 0.65
C ALA A 266 -25.14 -19.71 1.90
N ARG A 267 -25.22 -19.10 3.10
CA ARG A 267 -25.35 -19.81 4.37
C ARG A 267 -26.73 -20.45 4.63
N ALA A 268 -27.69 -20.26 3.73
CA ALA A 268 -28.99 -20.95 3.75
C ALA A 268 -29.07 -22.14 2.77
N ALA A 269 -28.10 -22.29 1.85
CA ALA A 269 -28.12 -23.31 0.79
C ALA A 269 -27.10 -24.44 1.00
N ALA A 270 -25.99 -24.18 1.71
CA ALA A 270 -24.91 -25.15 1.94
C ALA A 270 -25.24 -26.19 3.04
N ALA A 271 -26.38 -26.87 2.91
CA ALA A 271 -26.87 -27.92 3.81
C ALA A 271 -27.46 -29.13 3.05
N ALA A 272 -26.95 -29.38 1.84
CA ALA A 272 -27.25 -30.54 1.01
C ALA A 272 -26.00 -30.96 0.21
N ASP A 273 -26.01 -32.20 -0.28
CA ASP A 273 -25.08 -32.85 -1.21
C ASP A 273 -23.58 -32.88 -0.89
N SER A 274 -23.17 -34.03 -0.36
CA SER A 274 -21.78 -34.48 -0.29
C SER A 274 -21.48 -35.56 -1.35
N SER A 275 -20.92 -35.18 -2.50
CA SER A 275 -19.99 -36.05 -3.27
C SER A 275 -19.45 -35.42 -4.55
N SER A 276 -18.12 -35.35 -4.68
CA SER A 276 -17.36 -35.75 -5.89
C SER A 276 -15.86 -35.48 -5.68
N SER A 277 -15.01 -36.32 -6.27
CA SER A 277 -13.56 -36.34 -6.03
C SER A 277 -12.77 -36.13 -7.32
N SER A 278 -12.15 -34.95 -7.46
CA SER A 278 -11.30 -34.59 -8.62
C SER A 278 -10.25 -33.54 -8.24
N ASN A 279 -9.27 -33.92 -7.41
CA ASN A 279 -8.35 -32.96 -6.78
C ASN A 279 -6.86 -33.30 -6.98
N THR A 280 -6.35 -33.05 -8.19
CA THR A 280 -4.92 -33.31 -8.53
C THR A 280 -4.24 -32.25 -9.41
N ALA A 281 -4.91 -31.13 -9.75
CA ALA A 281 -4.38 -30.11 -10.66
C ALA A 281 -4.41 -28.65 -10.13
N VAL A 282 -5.11 -28.37 -9.02
CA VAL A 282 -5.35 -26.99 -8.53
C VAL A 282 -4.32 -26.54 -7.46
N ALA A 283 -3.53 -27.48 -6.92
CA ALA A 283 -2.69 -27.30 -5.74
C ALA A 283 -1.37 -26.48 -5.94
N GLN A 284 -1.37 -25.47 -6.81
CA GLN A 284 -0.24 -24.52 -6.97
C GLN A 284 -0.67 -23.03 -7.10
N VAL A 285 -1.94 -22.67 -6.85
CA VAL A 285 -2.28 -21.27 -6.55
C VAL A 285 -1.94 -20.98 -5.08
N LYS A 286 -0.66 -20.72 -4.83
CA LYS A 286 -0.20 -20.20 -3.53
C LYS A 286 -0.90 -18.88 -3.25
N ASP A 287 -1.32 -18.64 -2.01
CA ASP A 287 -2.07 -17.46 -1.56
C ASP A 287 -1.29 -16.14 -1.81
N THR A 288 -1.40 -15.60 -3.03
CA THR A 288 -0.79 -14.33 -3.44
C THR A 288 -1.65 -13.18 -2.95
N GLY A 289 -1.50 -12.86 -1.67
CA GLY A 289 -2.29 -11.86 -0.96
C GLY A 289 -2.53 -10.57 -1.76
N VAL A 290 -3.82 -10.23 -1.88
CA VAL A 290 -4.42 -9.17 -2.71
C VAL A 290 -3.61 -7.86 -2.70
N ARG A 291 -3.27 -7.34 -3.90
CA ARG A 291 -2.36 -6.19 -4.08
C ARG A 291 -3.02 -5.04 -4.83
N SER A 292 -3.95 -4.31 -4.21
CA SER A 292 -4.50 -3.11 -4.84
C SER A 292 -3.38 -2.10 -5.21
N THR A 293 -3.63 -1.18 -6.14
CA THR A 293 -2.64 -0.15 -6.50
C THR A 293 -2.17 0.66 -5.27
N GLY A 294 -3.05 0.84 -4.29
CA GLY A 294 -2.71 1.45 -2.99
C GLY A 294 -1.78 0.60 -2.13
N ASP A 295 -1.91 -0.73 -2.13
CA ASP A 295 -0.96 -1.63 -1.46
C ASP A 295 0.42 -1.61 -2.14
N ILE A 296 0.50 -1.61 -3.48
CA ILE A 296 1.77 -1.46 -4.20
C ILE A 296 2.44 -0.11 -3.83
N ILE A 297 1.68 0.99 -3.80
CA ILE A 297 2.18 2.30 -3.37
C ILE A 297 2.61 2.28 -1.90
N SER A 298 1.88 1.57 -1.02
CA SER A 298 2.24 1.41 0.39
C SER A 298 3.54 0.63 0.59
N ARG A 299 3.73 -0.47 -0.17
CA ARG A 299 4.97 -1.27 -0.18
C ARG A 299 6.18 -0.48 -0.67
N LEU A 300 6.02 0.27 -1.75
CA LEU A 300 7.07 1.16 -2.28
C LEU A 300 7.34 2.35 -1.34
N GLY A 301 6.31 2.92 -0.73
CA GLY A 301 6.39 4.08 0.16
C GLY A 301 6.85 3.73 1.57
N SER A 302 5.95 3.15 2.36
CA SER A 302 6.10 2.89 3.79
C SER A 302 7.08 1.74 4.07
N ASP A 303 6.81 0.56 3.49
CA ASP A 303 7.56 -0.65 3.85
C ASP A 303 9.04 -0.56 3.48
N ALA A 304 9.35 0.09 2.36
CA ALA A 304 10.74 0.29 1.93
C ALA A 304 11.51 1.12 2.97
N GLY A 305 10.87 2.14 3.54
CA GLY A 305 11.39 2.94 4.65
C GLY A 305 11.61 2.09 5.90
N ILE A 306 10.59 1.34 6.32
CA ILE A 306 10.66 0.44 7.49
C ILE A 306 11.84 -0.55 7.36
N VAL A 307 12.04 -1.14 6.17
CA VAL A 307 13.18 -2.03 5.90
C VAL A 307 14.51 -1.29 5.99
N GLY A 308 14.63 -0.10 5.37
CA GLY A 308 15.86 0.69 5.41
C GLY A 308 16.28 1.10 6.81
N ASP A 309 15.34 1.61 7.61
CA ASP A 309 15.58 2.00 9.00
C ASP A 309 15.92 0.79 9.89
N SER A 310 15.20 -0.33 9.72
CA SER A 310 15.46 -1.59 10.44
C SER A 310 16.89 -2.09 10.24
N LEU A 311 17.40 -2.02 9.00
CA LEU A 311 18.73 -2.50 8.62
C LEU A 311 19.89 -1.57 9.02
N THR A 312 19.60 -0.34 9.47
CA THR A 312 20.63 0.70 9.66
C THR A 312 20.47 1.46 10.96
N ARG A 313 19.44 2.29 11.08
CA ARG A 313 19.14 3.08 12.28
C ARG A 313 18.90 2.18 13.48
N ASP A 314 17.96 1.24 13.36
CA ASP A 314 17.52 0.46 14.51
C ASP A 314 18.56 -0.59 14.88
N LEU A 315 19.22 -1.21 13.90
CA LEU A 315 20.41 -2.04 14.12
C LEU A 315 21.52 -1.29 14.87
N SER A 316 21.77 -0.02 14.53
CA SER A 316 22.75 0.84 15.19
C SER A 316 22.38 1.19 16.64
N ASP A 317 21.10 1.38 16.94
CA ASP A 317 20.65 1.71 18.31
C ASP A 317 20.48 0.44 19.17
N GLY A 318 20.10 -0.70 18.58
CA GLY A 318 20.09 -2.02 19.21
C GLY A 318 21.50 -2.52 19.55
N LEU A 319 22.46 -2.42 18.63
CA LEU A 319 23.87 -2.75 18.88
C LEU A 319 24.47 -1.85 19.97
N ARG A 320 24.19 -0.53 19.95
CA ARG A 320 24.63 0.38 21.02
C ARG A 320 24.08 -0.06 22.37
N SER A 321 22.79 -0.39 22.43
CA SER A 321 22.14 -0.78 23.68
C SER A 321 22.63 -2.14 24.20
N LEU A 322 22.94 -3.08 23.31
CA LEU A 322 23.58 -4.35 23.69
C LEU A 322 24.97 -4.12 24.28
N VAL A 323 25.81 -3.27 23.67
CA VAL A 323 27.13 -2.89 24.20
C VAL A 323 27.02 -2.15 25.54
N THR A 324 26.10 -1.18 25.65
CA THR A 324 25.89 -0.41 26.89
C THR A 324 25.37 -1.31 28.02
N ALA A 325 24.51 -2.28 27.73
CA ALA A 325 24.04 -3.25 28.72
C ALA A 325 25.16 -4.21 29.16
N THR A 326 25.88 -4.86 28.24
CA THR A 326 26.91 -5.85 28.61
C THR A 326 28.11 -5.22 29.32
N VAL A 327 28.65 -4.13 28.78
CA VAL A 327 29.80 -3.44 29.39
C VAL A 327 29.38 -2.68 30.65
N GLY A 328 28.16 -2.12 30.69
CA GLY A 328 27.62 -1.47 31.90
C GLY A 328 27.46 -2.46 33.06
N ILE A 329 26.86 -3.63 32.83
CA ILE A 329 26.70 -4.67 33.86
C ILE A 329 28.08 -5.18 34.30
N GLY A 330 29.01 -5.41 33.38
CA GLY A 330 30.39 -5.79 33.69
C GLY A 330 31.12 -4.76 34.56
N ALA A 331 30.97 -3.46 34.24
CA ALA A 331 31.53 -2.38 35.03
C ALA A 331 30.91 -2.29 36.44
N MET A 332 29.60 -2.50 36.57
CA MET A 332 28.95 -2.55 37.89
C MET A 332 29.48 -3.70 38.76
N PHE A 333 29.61 -4.91 38.21
CA PHE A 333 30.21 -6.05 38.93
C PHE A 333 31.67 -5.80 39.32
N TRP A 334 32.44 -5.10 38.48
CA TRP A 334 33.84 -4.74 38.77
C TRP A 334 33.96 -3.67 39.88
N ILE A 335 33.02 -2.73 39.97
CA ILE A 335 33.00 -1.71 41.04
C ILE A 335 32.49 -2.31 42.36
N SER A 336 31.39 -3.06 42.36
CA SER A 336 30.88 -3.75 43.55
C SER A 336 29.93 -4.89 43.22
N SER A 337 30.40 -6.13 43.43
CA SER A 337 29.57 -7.34 43.33
C SER A 337 28.39 -7.34 44.33
N LYS A 338 28.61 -6.85 45.56
CA LYS A 338 27.59 -6.77 46.63
C LYS A 338 26.39 -5.92 46.21
N VAL A 339 26.65 -4.68 45.76
CA VAL A 339 25.60 -3.74 45.36
C VAL A 339 24.93 -4.18 44.05
N THR A 340 25.71 -4.71 43.10
CA THR A 340 25.19 -5.22 41.82
C THR A 340 24.29 -6.45 42.00
N GLY A 341 24.58 -7.31 42.98
CA GLY A 341 23.71 -8.45 43.35
C GLY A 341 22.32 -8.00 43.82
N VAL A 342 22.23 -6.91 44.60
CA VAL A 342 20.94 -6.33 45.03
C VAL A 342 20.16 -5.78 43.83
N MET A 343 20.83 -5.10 42.90
CA MET A 343 20.19 -4.64 41.65
C MET A 343 19.71 -5.81 40.78
N LEU A 344 20.48 -6.90 40.70
CA LEU A 344 20.11 -8.10 39.95
C LEU A 344 18.92 -8.86 40.58
N LEU A 345 18.63 -8.66 41.86
CA LEU A 345 17.43 -9.18 42.51
C LEU A 345 16.19 -8.30 42.23
N ILE A 346 16.34 -6.98 42.16
CA ILE A 346 15.24 -6.01 42.05
C ILE A 346 14.79 -5.80 40.59
N VAL A 347 15.73 -5.69 39.65
CA VAL A 347 15.44 -5.29 38.25
C VAL A 347 14.67 -6.36 37.44
N PRO A 348 14.97 -7.67 37.52
CA PRO A 348 14.27 -8.67 36.71
C PRO A 348 12.77 -8.81 37.05
N PRO A 349 12.32 -8.85 38.32
CA PRO A 349 10.88 -8.87 38.65
C PRO A 349 10.12 -7.66 38.08
N ILE A 350 10.67 -6.45 38.19
CA ILE A 350 10.10 -5.22 37.62
C ILE A 350 10.01 -5.35 36.09
N SER A 351 11.08 -5.85 35.45
CA SER A 351 11.15 -6.04 34.00
C SER A 351 10.13 -7.07 33.49
N ILE A 352 9.95 -8.18 34.22
CA ILE A 352 8.96 -9.21 33.90
C ILE A 352 7.53 -8.66 34.00
N ALA A 353 7.21 -7.97 35.10
CA ALA A 353 5.91 -7.32 35.28
C ALA A 353 5.64 -6.29 34.17
N ALA A 354 6.64 -5.48 33.80
CA ALA A 354 6.54 -4.51 32.72
C ALA A 354 6.30 -5.17 31.34
N VAL A 355 6.92 -6.33 31.06
CA VAL A 355 6.68 -7.10 29.82
C VAL A 355 5.25 -7.64 29.77
N PHE A 356 4.70 -8.17 30.86
CA PHE A 356 3.31 -8.63 30.89
C PHE A 356 2.32 -7.48 30.72
N TYR A 357 2.53 -6.36 31.43
CA TYR A 357 1.66 -5.19 31.31
C TYR A 357 1.76 -4.54 29.91
N GLY A 358 2.96 -4.47 29.33
CA GLY A 358 3.19 -4.00 27.97
C GLY A 358 2.49 -4.86 26.90
N ARG A 359 2.34 -6.18 27.12
CA ARG A 359 1.52 -7.05 26.25
C ARG A 359 0.03 -6.71 26.32
N TYR A 360 -0.49 -6.42 27.52
CA TYR A 360 -1.88 -5.97 27.70
C TYR A 360 -2.12 -4.62 27.01
N LEU A 361 -1.26 -3.63 27.24
CA LEU A 361 -1.36 -2.32 26.60
C LEU A 361 -1.27 -2.42 25.07
N LYS A 362 -0.39 -3.27 24.54
CA LYS A 362 -0.26 -3.55 23.09
C LYS A 362 -1.50 -4.26 22.50
N LYS A 363 -2.24 -5.06 23.28
CA LYS A 363 -3.54 -5.60 22.86
C LYS A 363 -4.58 -4.48 22.75
N LEU A 364 -4.70 -3.66 23.79
CA LEU A 364 -5.68 -2.58 23.85
C LEU A 364 -5.44 -1.54 22.75
N SER A 365 -4.19 -1.14 22.52
CA SER A 365 -3.80 -0.25 21.42
C SER A 365 -4.16 -0.81 20.03
N ARG A 366 -4.07 -2.14 19.82
CA ARG A 366 -4.54 -2.80 18.59
C ARG A 366 -6.07 -2.74 18.44
N GLU A 367 -6.81 -2.82 19.53
CA GLU A 367 -8.27 -2.67 19.51
C GLU A 367 -8.67 -1.22 19.20
N THR A 368 -7.99 -0.22 19.79
CA THR A 368 -8.13 1.21 19.45
C THR A 368 -7.85 1.47 17.97
N GLN A 369 -6.72 0.98 17.45
CA GLN A 369 -6.35 1.13 16.03
C GLN A 369 -7.34 0.44 15.08
N LYS A 370 -7.90 -0.72 15.45
CA LYS A 370 -8.98 -1.36 14.69
C LYS A 370 -10.24 -0.50 14.67
N ALA A 371 -10.64 0.09 15.79
CA ALA A 371 -11.79 0.99 15.86
C ALA A 371 -11.59 2.27 15.02
N VAL A 372 -10.38 2.82 15.00
CA VAL A 372 -10.01 3.95 14.12
C VAL A 372 -10.11 3.53 12.64
N GLY A 373 -9.62 2.35 12.27
CA GLY A 373 -9.77 1.82 10.91
C GLY A 373 -11.24 1.64 10.50
N GLU A 374 -12.08 1.08 11.37
CA GLU A 374 -13.53 0.99 11.15
C GLU A 374 -14.22 2.36 11.01
N MET A 375 -13.71 3.38 11.68
CA MET A 375 -14.23 4.76 11.60
C MET A 375 -13.84 5.40 10.27
N VAL A 376 -12.55 5.33 9.89
CA VAL A 376 -12.02 5.89 8.64
C VAL A 376 -12.66 5.25 7.42
N ALA A 377 -12.84 3.93 7.39
CA ALA A 377 -13.48 3.25 6.27
C ALA A 377 -14.93 3.72 6.02
N VAL A 378 -15.70 3.98 7.08
CA VAL A 378 -17.05 4.56 6.98
C VAL A 378 -17.00 6.00 6.48
N SER A 379 -16.03 6.81 6.93
CA SER A 379 -15.83 8.16 6.40
C SER A 379 -15.48 8.15 4.91
N GLU A 380 -14.60 7.26 4.47
CA GLU A 380 -14.17 7.15 3.06
C GLU A 380 -15.33 6.73 2.15
N GLU A 381 -16.10 5.71 2.55
CA GLU A 381 -17.32 5.28 1.86
C GLU A 381 -18.31 6.44 1.70
N ARG A 382 -18.59 7.19 2.78
CA ARG A 382 -19.58 8.28 2.76
C ARG A 382 -19.10 9.53 2.05
N LEU A 383 -17.84 9.92 2.19
CA LEU A 383 -17.28 11.10 1.52
C LEU A 383 -17.08 10.86 0.02
N SER A 384 -16.77 9.64 -0.43
CA SER A 384 -16.78 9.30 -1.86
C SER A 384 -18.19 9.41 -2.47
N ALA A 385 -19.22 9.04 -1.71
CA ALA A 385 -20.63 9.14 -2.08
C ALA A 385 -21.31 10.47 -1.71
N ILE A 386 -20.57 11.53 -1.40
CA ILE A 386 -21.12 12.78 -0.81
C ILE A 386 -22.25 13.40 -1.66
N LYS A 387 -22.16 13.36 -2.99
CA LYS A 387 -23.22 13.84 -3.89
C LYS A 387 -24.53 13.08 -3.70
N THR A 388 -24.46 11.76 -3.47
CA THR A 388 -25.62 10.90 -3.22
C THR A 388 -26.24 11.19 -1.86
N ILE A 389 -25.40 11.41 -0.82
CA ILE A 389 -25.87 11.76 0.52
C ILE A 389 -26.57 13.13 0.52
N GLN A 390 -26.03 14.10 -0.22
CA GLN A 390 -26.65 15.41 -0.41
C GLN A 390 -27.95 15.33 -1.23
N ALA A 391 -27.95 14.62 -2.36
CA ALA A 391 -29.15 14.46 -3.20
C ALA A 391 -30.31 13.76 -2.47
N LEU A 392 -30.01 12.85 -1.54
CA LEU A 392 -30.98 12.16 -0.68
C LEU A 392 -31.25 12.91 0.65
N ASN A 393 -30.65 14.08 0.87
CA ASN A 393 -30.71 14.85 2.13
C ASN A 393 -30.37 14.03 3.40
N ALA A 394 -29.57 12.97 3.27
CA ALA A 394 -29.36 11.95 4.32
C ALA A 394 -28.32 12.33 5.40
N VAL A 395 -27.84 13.57 5.39
CA VAL A 395 -26.78 14.08 6.28
C VAL A 395 -27.22 13.97 7.75
N GLU A 396 -28.40 14.49 8.07
CA GLU A 396 -28.97 14.50 9.42
C GLU A 396 -30.36 13.84 9.46
N PRO A 397 -30.69 13.09 10.52
CA PRO A 397 -29.85 12.70 11.65
C PRO A 397 -28.99 11.45 11.38
N THR A 398 -29.18 10.78 10.24
CA THR A 398 -28.75 9.39 10.02
C THR A 398 -27.23 9.20 9.98
N GLU A 399 -26.53 9.87 9.06
CA GLU A 399 -25.08 9.68 8.92
C GLU A 399 -24.29 10.33 10.07
N THR A 400 -24.70 11.50 10.55
CA THR A 400 -24.08 12.14 11.73
C THR A 400 -24.12 11.24 12.98
N ARG A 401 -25.27 10.60 13.29
CA ARG A 401 -25.37 9.64 14.41
C ARG A 401 -24.56 8.37 14.16
N ARG A 402 -24.56 7.85 12.92
CA ARG A 402 -23.76 6.68 12.54
C ARG A 402 -22.28 6.93 12.75
N PHE A 403 -21.77 8.10 12.33
CA PHE A 403 -20.37 8.47 12.55
C PHE A 403 -20.04 8.68 14.03
N ALA A 404 -20.89 9.39 14.79
CA ALA A 404 -20.71 9.57 16.22
C ALA A 404 -20.51 8.23 16.97
N SER A 405 -21.31 7.21 16.66
CA SER A 405 -21.18 5.87 17.28
C SER A 405 -19.82 5.19 17.04
N LYS A 406 -19.11 5.54 15.95
CA LYS A 406 -17.73 5.08 15.71
C LYS A 406 -16.71 5.88 16.51
N VAL A 407 -16.89 7.20 16.62
CA VAL A 407 -16.07 8.08 17.46
C VAL A 407 -16.15 7.68 18.93
N ASP A 408 -17.34 7.39 19.44
CA ASP A 408 -17.55 6.94 20.83
C ASP A 408 -16.81 5.62 21.12
N LYS A 409 -16.88 4.64 20.21
CA LYS A 409 -16.15 3.38 20.31
C LYS A 409 -14.63 3.58 20.36
N VAL A 410 -14.09 4.50 19.56
CA VAL A 410 -12.67 4.88 19.60
C VAL A 410 -12.32 5.54 20.93
N LEU A 411 -13.15 6.49 21.38
CA LEU A 411 -12.96 7.24 22.61
C LEU A 411 -12.96 6.34 23.85
N ASP A 412 -13.86 5.35 23.93
CA ASP A 412 -13.93 4.43 25.07
C ASP A 412 -12.79 3.40 25.13
N LEU A 413 -12.21 3.05 23.98
CA LEU A 413 -10.95 2.29 23.94
C LEU A 413 -9.76 3.16 24.34
N ALA A 414 -9.69 4.40 23.82
CA ALA A 414 -8.65 5.37 24.19
C ALA A 414 -8.68 5.74 25.68
N LYS A 415 -9.86 5.88 26.32
CA LYS A 415 -10.00 6.08 27.78
C LYS A 415 -9.35 4.93 28.56
N LYS A 416 -9.60 3.67 28.16
CA LYS A 416 -9.02 2.49 28.79
C LYS A 416 -7.50 2.44 28.57
N GLU A 417 -7.06 2.79 27.36
CA GLU A 417 -5.63 2.83 26.99
C GLU A 417 -4.88 3.91 27.78
N ALA A 418 -5.50 5.07 28.03
CA ALA A 418 -4.97 6.14 28.86
C ALA A 418 -4.83 5.72 30.33
N TRP A 419 -5.86 5.10 30.93
CA TRP A 419 -5.78 4.58 32.31
C TRP A 419 -4.72 3.48 32.46
N ALA A 420 -4.64 2.54 31.51
CA ALA A 420 -3.63 1.50 31.50
C ALA A 420 -2.21 2.10 31.35
N SER A 421 -2.02 3.06 30.45
CA SER A 421 -0.74 3.76 30.25
C SER A 421 -0.33 4.55 31.50
N GLY A 422 -1.26 5.29 32.12
CA GLY A 422 -1.01 6.07 33.32
C GLY A 422 -0.58 5.20 34.50
N LEU A 423 -1.27 4.09 34.74
CA LEU A 423 -0.90 3.14 35.79
C LEU A 423 0.45 2.45 35.49
N PHE A 424 0.73 2.12 34.23
CA PHE A 424 2.00 1.54 33.81
C PHE A 424 3.19 2.49 34.05
N PHE A 425 3.12 3.73 33.55
CA PHE A 425 4.20 4.70 33.70
C PHE A 425 4.36 5.17 35.15
N GLY A 426 3.25 5.41 35.86
CA GLY A 426 3.28 5.76 37.28
C GLY A 426 3.89 4.64 38.14
N GLY A 427 3.43 3.40 37.96
CA GLY A 427 3.96 2.24 38.68
C GLY A 427 5.43 1.94 38.37
N THR A 428 5.83 2.05 37.10
CA THR A 428 7.24 1.87 36.69
C THR A 428 8.14 2.98 37.24
N GLY A 429 7.67 4.24 37.22
CA GLY A 429 8.39 5.38 37.81
C GLY A 429 8.55 5.25 39.33
N PHE A 430 7.49 4.83 40.03
CA PHE A 430 7.55 4.53 41.46
C PHE A 430 8.55 3.39 41.76
N ALA A 431 8.48 2.28 41.03
CA ALA A 431 9.41 1.16 41.19
C ALA A 431 10.87 1.56 40.91
N GLY A 432 11.12 2.42 39.92
CA GLY A 432 12.44 3.01 39.65
C GLY A 432 12.94 3.86 40.82
N ASN A 433 12.08 4.72 41.39
CA ASN A 433 12.43 5.54 42.55
C ASN A 433 12.66 4.68 43.82
N MET A 434 11.90 3.61 44.03
CA MET A 434 12.16 2.67 45.14
C MET A 434 13.47 1.91 44.93
N THR A 435 13.81 1.56 43.70
CA THR A 435 15.12 0.95 43.34
C THR A 435 16.26 1.91 43.63
N LEU A 436 16.10 3.20 43.32
CA LEU A 436 17.06 4.27 43.62
C LEU A 436 17.29 4.43 45.14
N ILE A 437 16.20 4.44 45.93
CA ILE A 437 16.29 4.50 47.39
C ILE A 437 16.98 3.25 47.94
N ALA A 438 16.61 2.04 47.50
CA ALA A 438 17.26 0.80 47.92
C ALA A 438 18.77 0.80 47.61
N LEU A 439 19.17 1.30 46.43
CA LEU A 439 20.57 1.46 46.03
C LEU A 439 21.31 2.47 46.92
N LEU A 440 20.70 3.61 47.24
CA LEU A 440 21.27 4.63 48.14
C LEU A 440 21.38 4.13 49.59
N THR A 441 20.35 3.47 50.13
CA THR A 441 20.37 2.95 51.51
C THR A 441 21.37 1.81 51.67
N TYR A 442 21.35 0.80 50.79
CA TYR A 442 22.29 -0.31 50.88
C TYR A 442 23.71 0.12 50.53
N GLY A 443 23.90 0.77 49.38
CA GLY A 443 25.21 1.25 48.93
C GLY A 443 25.82 2.29 49.87
N GLY A 444 25.01 3.22 50.40
CA GLY A 444 25.42 4.17 51.43
C GLY A 444 25.87 3.48 52.73
N SER A 445 25.24 2.37 53.11
CA SER A 445 25.69 1.57 54.25
C SER A 445 27.05 0.88 54.02
N LEU A 446 27.43 0.60 52.76
CA LEU A 446 28.78 0.11 52.42
C LEU A 446 29.80 1.26 52.43
N VAL A 447 29.43 2.45 51.95
CA VAL A 447 30.27 3.65 52.04
C VAL A 447 30.55 4.02 53.50
N ALA A 448 29.53 3.98 54.36
CA ALA A 448 29.68 4.22 55.81
C ALA A 448 30.56 3.17 56.53
N ARG A 449 30.76 1.99 55.93
CA ARG A 449 31.68 0.94 56.40
C ARG A 449 33.07 0.98 55.75
N GLY A 450 33.32 1.93 54.84
CA GLY A 450 34.55 1.98 54.05
C GLY A 450 34.69 0.88 52.99
N GLU A 451 33.64 0.09 52.75
CA GLU A 451 33.64 -0.98 51.73
C GLU A 451 33.48 -0.44 50.29
N LEU A 452 33.13 0.84 50.14
CA LEU A 452 32.84 1.50 48.86
C LEU A 452 33.17 3.00 48.96
N THR A 453 33.62 3.63 47.88
CA THR A 453 33.83 5.09 47.84
C THR A 453 32.56 5.82 47.40
N VAL A 454 32.44 7.11 47.74
CA VAL A 454 31.28 7.94 47.38
C VAL A 454 31.12 8.01 45.85
N GLY A 455 32.23 8.18 45.14
CA GLY A 455 32.29 8.20 43.68
C GLY A 455 31.93 6.88 43.04
N ASN A 456 32.39 5.74 43.58
CA ASN A 456 31.99 4.42 43.10
C ASN A 456 30.47 4.18 43.26
N LEU A 457 29.85 4.64 44.36
CA LEU A 457 28.40 4.59 44.52
C LEU A 457 27.67 5.42 43.44
N ILE A 458 28.19 6.61 43.11
CA ILE A 458 27.61 7.49 42.07
C ILE A 458 27.85 6.95 40.65
N SER A 459 28.96 6.25 40.40
CA SER A 459 29.17 5.47 39.17
C SER A 459 28.12 4.36 39.03
N LEU A 460 27.85 3.59 40.10
CA LEU A 460 26.83 2.53 40.10
C LEU A 460 25.40 3.08 39.88
N LEU A 461 25.06 4.20 40.53
CA LEU A 461 23.80 4.92 40.32
C LEU A 461 23.64 5.34 38.84
N THR A 462 24.69 5.90 38.24
CA THR A 462 24.67 6.36 36.84
C THR A 462 24.61 5.20 35.84
N TYR A 463 25.35 4.11 36.09
CA TYR A 463 25.27 2.89 35.27
C TYR A 463 23.89 2.25 35.31
N THR A 464 23.22 2.24 36.47
CA THR A 464 21.85 1.72 36.62
C THR A 464 20.87 2.41 35.65
N VAL A 465 20.97 3.74 35.50
CA VAL A 465 20.18 4.52 34.52
C VAL A 465 20.53 4.16 33.07
N TYR A 466 21.83 4.03 32.76
CA TYR A 466 22.30 3.68 31.41
C TYR A 466 21.83 2.28 30.98
N ILE A 467 21.88 1.29 31.88
CA ILE A 467 21.43 -0.09 31.62
C ILE A 467 19.91 -0.13 31.50
N GLY A 468 19.16 0.58 32.35
CA GLY A 468 17.70 0.67 32.26
C GLY A 468 17.24 1.24 30.91
N GLY A 469 17.82 2.36 30.47
CA GLY A 469 17.55 2.92 29.14
C GLY A 469 17.93 1.98 27.99
N SER A 470 19.03 1.23 28.14
CA SER A 470 19.46 0.23 27.16
C SER A 470 18.51 -0.95 27.05
N LEU A 471 17.95 -1.43 28.17
CA LEU A 471 16.99 -2.54 28.19
C LEU A 471 15.65 -2.16 27.51
N VAL A 472 15.18 -0.92 27.72
CA VAL A 472 14.02 -0.35 27.02
C VAL A 472 14.30 -0.21 25.52
N SER A 473 15.48 0.27 25.14
CA SER A 473 15.87 0.39 23.74
C SER A 473 16.02 -0.97 23.04
N LEU A 474 16.60 -1.97 23.71
CA LEU A 474 16.72 -3.34 23.18
C LEU A 474 15.36 -4.01 22.97
N THR A 475 14.41 -3.79 23.91
CA THR A 475 13.01 -4.21 23.77
C THR A 475 12.33 -3.54 22.57
N SER A 476 12.63 -2.27 22.33
CA SER A 476 12.10 -1.50 21.20
C SER A 476 12.68 -1.98 19.86
N PHE A 477 13.99 -2.24 19.83
CA PHE A 477 14.74 -2.79 18.69
C PHE A 477 14.19 -4.14 18.21
N PHE A 478 13.93 -5.09 19.13
CA PHE A 478 13.26 -6.34 18.77
C PHE A 478 11.87 -6.06 18.17
N GLY A 479 11.14 -5.09 18.74
CA GLY A 479 9.84 -4.64 18.25
C GLY A 479 9.85 -4.01 16.86
N THR A 480 10.95 -3.38 16.41
CA THR A 480 11.08 -2.81 15.06
C THR A 480 11.68 -3.78 14.06
N ILE A 481 12.66 -4.61 14.43
CA ILE A 481 13.17 -5.69 13.56
C ILE A 481 12.04 -6.63 13.11
N MET A 482 11.11 -6.98 14.01
CA MET A 482 9.95 -7.79 13.65
C MET A 482 8.96 -7.06 12.70
N LYS A 483 8.92 -5.73 12.70
CA LYS A 483 8.20 -4.95 11.66
C LYS A 483 8.99 -4.95 10.35
N GLY A 484 10.31 -4.77 10.41
CA GLY A 484 11.24 -4.84 9.28
C GLY A 484 11.13 -6.14 8.50
N LEU A 485 11.02 -7.28 9.18
CA LEU A 485 10.80 -8.58 8.55
C LEU A 485 9.46 -8.64 7.80
N GLY A 486 8.34 -8.30 8.46
CA GLY A 486 7.01 -8.29 7.83
C GLY A 486 6.80 -7.22 6.74
N ALA A 487 7.62 -6.16 6.74
CA ALA A 487 7.74 -5.21 5.64
C ALA A 487 8.59 -5.79 4.49
N SER A 488 9.68 -6.50 4.82
CA SER A 488 10.58 -7.10 3.84
C SER A 488 9.93 -8.20 3.03
N SER A 489 9.14 -9.08 3.66
CA SER A 489 8.42 -10.17 2.98
C SER A 489 7.53 -9.62 1.87
N ARG A 490 6.72 -8.59 2.19
CA ARG A 490 5.84 -7.89 1.24
C ARG A 490 6.58 -7.13 0.13
N ILE A 491 7.86 -6.80 0.30
CA ILE A 491 8.71 -6.20 -0.75
C ILE A 491 9.41 -7.26 -1.59
N PHE A 492 9.90 -8.34 -0.99
CA PHE A 492 10.44 -9.48 -1.75
C PHE A 492 9.34 -10.08 -2.64
N GLU A 493 8.09 -10.12 -2.17
CA GLU A 493 6.89 -10.40 -2.96
C GLU A 493 6.70 -9.56 -4.25
N LEU A 494 7.28 -8.36 -4.34
CA LEU A 494 7.30 -7.51 -5.54
C LEU A 494 8.61 -7.66 -6.33
N LEU A 495 9.74 -7.84 -5.65
CA LEU A 495 11.05 -8.03 -6.30
C LEU A 495 11.17 -9.39 -6.98
N ASP A 496 10.59 -10.43 -6.40
CA ASP A 496 10.57 -11.81 -6.92
C ASP A 496 9.39 -12.08 -7.86
N ALA A 497 8.51 -11.09 -8.08
CA ALA A 497 7.35 -11.22 -8.95
C ALA A 497 7.79 -11.57 -10.39
N ARG A 498 7.17 -12.60 -10.95
CA ARG A 498 7.39 -13.06 -12.32
C ARG A 498 6.08 -12.88 -13.10
N PRO A 499 6.14 -12.45 -14.38
CA PRO A 499 4.97 -12.43 -15.23
C PRO A 499 4.31 -13.81 -15.30
N LEU A 500 2.98 -13.83 -15.24
CA LEU A 500 2.19 -15.06 -15.24
C LEU A 500 2.23 -15.73 -16.62
N THR A 501 2.04 -14.92 -17.66
CA THR A 501 1.90 -15.34 -19.04
C THR A 501 3.00 -14.71 -19.89
N VAL A 502 2.90 -13.39 -20.15
CA VAL A 502 3.69 -12.71 -21.19
C VAL A 502 5.00 -12.14 -20.63
N LYS A 503 6.15 -12.56 -21.16
CA LYS A 503 7.48 -12.17 -20.67
C LYS A 503 8.16 -11.16 -21.59
N LEU A 504 8.32 -9.93 -21.09
CA LEU A 504 9.08 -8.87 -21.74
C LEU A 504 10.53 -9.29 -22.02
N GLY A 505 11.05 -8.93 -23.19
CA GLY A 505 12.42 -9.25 -23.63
C GLY A 505 12.68 -10.71 -23.96
N VAL A 506 11.65 -11.57 -24.05
CA VAL A 506 11.77 -13.00 -24.40
C VAL A 506 11.08 -13.25 -25.74
N GLY A 507 11.79 -13.92 -26.66
CA GLY A 507 11.33 -14.22 -28.02
C GLY A 507 12.35 -13.80 -29.09
N ARG A 508 12.05 -14.07 -30.36
CA ARG A 508 12.79 -13.51 -31.50
C ARG A 508 12.36 -12.05 -31.76
N PRO A 509 13.26 -11.09 -31.97
CA PRO A 509 12.87 -9.73 -32.33
C PRO A 509 12.29 -9.71 -33.74
N LEU A 510 11.12 -9.08 -33.91
CA LEU A 510 10.41 -8.96 -35.18
C LEU A 510 10.88 -7.70 -35.93
N PRO A 511 11.65 -7.80 -37.05
CA PRO A 511 12.33 -6.65 -37.64
C PRO A 511 11.35 -5.61 -38.21
N VAL A 512 11.57 -4.32 -37.98
CA VAL A 512 10.67 -3.22 -38.43
C VAL A 512 10.40 -3.23 -39.94
N THR A 513 11.29 -3.85 -40.73
CA THR A 513 11.22 -3.99 -42.19
C THR A 513 10.32 -5.11 -42.73
N THR A 514 9.75 -6.01 -41.90
CA THR A 514 8.85 -7.05 -42.44
C THR A 514 7.59 -6.40 -43.04
N PRO A 515 7.14 -6.81 -44.24
CA PRO A 515 5.88 -6.32 -44.79
C PRO A 515 4.67 -6.71 -43.94
N PRO A 516 3.52 -6.01 -44.11
CA PRO A 516 2.22 -6.47 -43.63
C PRO A 516 1.93 -7.92 -44.06
N ARG A 517 1.18 -8.63 -43.22
CA ARG A 517 0.71 -10.00 -43.44
C ARG A 517 -0.67 -10.17 -42.81
N ARG A 518 -1.43 -11.16 -43.27
CA ARG A 518 -2.65 -11.62 -42.63
C ARG A 518 -2.43 -11.96 -41.15
N ILE A 519 -3.44 -11.72 -40.32
CA ILE A 519 -3.50 -12.18 -38.93
C ILE A 519 -4.52 -13.31 -38.87
N ILE A 520 -4.15 -14.45 -38.28
CA ILE A 520 -5.05 -15.60 -38.13
C ILE A 520 -5.20 -15.94 -36.64
N PHE A 521 -6.44 -16.03 -36.17
CA PHE A 521 -6.78 -16.73 -34.94
C PHE A 521 -7.18 -18.16 -35.33
N ASP A 522 -6.45 -19.14 -34.83
CA ASP A 522 -6.61 -20.56 -35.15
C ASP A 522 -7.03 -21.32 -33.88
N ASN A 523 -8.29 -21.76 -33.89
CA ASN A 523 -9.03 -22.39 -32.80
C ASN A 523 -8.74 -21.81 -31.40
N VAL A 524 -8.89 -20.49 -31.24
CA VAL A 524 -8.48 -19.77 -30.02
C VAL A 524 -9.52 -19.90 -28.90
N HIS A 525 -9.08 -20.47 -27.78
CA HIS A 525 -9.81 -20.51 -26.52
C HIS A 525 -9.15 -19.58 -25.49
N PHE A 526 -9.96 -18.89 -24.67
CA PHE A 526 -9.41 -18.00 -23.64
C PHE A 526 -10.34 -17.77 -22.43
N ALA A 527 -9.77 -17.85 -21.23
CA ALA A 527 -10.35 -17.34 -19.99
C ALA A 527 -9.37 -16.37 -19.29
N TYR A 528 -9.88 -15.28 -18.73
CA TYR A 528 -9.03 -14.31 -18.00
C TYR A 528 -8.47 -14.95 -16.71
N PRO A 529 -7.19 -14.70 -16.34
CA PRO A 529 -6.59 -15.26 -15.12
C PRO A 529 -7.33 -14.94 -13.82
N SER A 530 -8.09 -13.85 -13.79
CA SER A 530 -8.94 -13.44 -12.67
C SER A 530 -10.28 -14.20 -12.57
N ARG A 531 -10.65 -14.98 -13.60
CA ARG A 531 -11.87 -15.78 -13.71
C ARG A 531 -11.62 -17.05 -14.56
N PRO A 532 -10.72 -17.96 -14.15
CA PRO A 532 -10.30 -19.10 -14.98
C PRO A 532 -11.46 -20.04 -15.36
N ASN A 533 -12.50 -20.13 -14.52
CA ASN A 533 -13.69 -20.95 -14.77
C ASN A 533 -14.72 -20.30 -15.72
N SER A 534 -14.40 -19.14 -16.31
CA SER A 534 -15.30 -18.35 -17.18
C SER A 534 -14.64 -18.15 -18.54
N GLU A 535 -14.78 -19.15 -19.42
CA GLU A 535 -14.29 -19.08 -20.80
C GLU A 535 -15.05 -18.00 -21.60
N VAL A 536 -14.29 -17.07 -22.19
CA VAL A 536 -14.78 -15.89 -22.92
C VAL A 536 -14.66 -16.05 -24.43
N LEU A 537 -13.62 -16.73 -24.92
CA LEU A 537 -13.47 -17.14 -26.32
C LEU A 537 -13.45 -18.67 -26.40
N ARG A 538 -14.22 -19.26 -27.31
CA ARG A 538 -14.56 -20.70 -27.32
C ARG A 538 -14.25 -21.37 -28.65
N GLY A 539 -13.00 -21.32 -29.10
CA GLY A 539 -12.58 -21.85 -30.40
C GLY A 539 -12.77 -20.83 -31.53
N VAL A 540 -12.40 -19.57 -31.28
CA VAL A 540 -12.45 -18.50 -32.29
C VAL A 540 -11.51 -18.85 -33.44
N ASN A 541 -12.09 -18.89 -34.64
CA ASN A 541 -11.38 -18.96 -35.91
C ASN A 541 -11.68 -17.68 -36.69
N LEU A 542 -10.65 -16.93 -37.10
CA LEU A 542 -10.79 -15.63 -37.75
C LEU A 542 -9.54 -15.31 -38.58
N THR A 543 -9.73 -14.80 -39.80
CA THR A 543 -8.65 -14.27 -40.65
C THR A 543 -8.90 -12.80 -40.97
N ILE A 544 -7.86 -11.98 -40.76
CA ILE A 544 -7.83 -10.53 -41.01
C ILE A 544 -6.74 -10.27 -42.06
N GLU A 545 -7.13 -9.87 -43.26
CA GLU A 545 -6.20 -9.58 -44.36
C GLU A 545 -5.56 -8.18 -44.22
N PRO A 546 -4.30 -8.00 -44.69
CA PRO A 546 -3.54 -6.79 -44.43
C PRO A 546 -4.04 -5.60 -45.28
N GLY A 547 -4.15 -4.43 -44.65
CA GLY A 547 -4.53 -3.18 -45.31
C GLY A 547 -6.03 -2.94 -45.47
N MET A 548 -6.88 -3.85 -44.97
CA MET A 548 -8.34 -3.70 -44.92
C MET A 548 -8.82 -3.18 -43.56
N ILE A 549 -10.03 -2.62 -43.54
CA ILE A 549 -10.76 -2.19 -42.35
C ILE A 549 -11.77 -3.28 -41.97
N TYR A 550 -11.59 -3.86 -40.78
CA TYR A 550 -12.48 -4.85 -40.18
C TYR A 550 -13.26 -4.24 -39.01
N SER A 551 -14.56 -4.48 -38.94
CA SER A 551 -15.44 -4.09 -37.83
C SER A 551 -15.85 -5.31 -37.01
N ILE A 552 -15.61 -5.30 -35.70
CA ILE A 552 -16.06 -6.36 -34.78
C ILE A 552 -17.35 -5.90 -34.07
N ALA A 553 -18.45 -6.58 -34.36
CA ALA A 553 -19.78 -6.36 -33.80
C ALA A 553 -20.19 -7.50 -32.85
N GLY A 554 -21.23 -7.29 -32.04
CA GLY A 554 -21.76 -8.31 -31.13
C GLY A 554 -22.18 -7.76 -29.77
N GLY A 555 -22.85 -8.60 -28.97
CA GLY A 555 -23.38 -8.24 -27.65
C GLY A 555 -22.32 -7.78 -26.63
N SER A 556 -22.77 -7.24 -25.49
CA SER A 556 -21.87 -7.01 -24.36
C SER A 556 -21.39 -8.35 -23.79
N GLY A 557 -20.08 -8.47 -23.53
CA GLY A 557 -19.48 -9.73 -23.07
C GLY A 557 -19.14 -10.76 -24.16
N SER A 558 -19.51 -10.55 -25.43
CA SER A 558 -19.30 -11.53 -26.52
C SER A 558 -17.83 -11.79 -26.94
N GLY A 559 -16.85 -11.15 -26.29
CA GLY A 559 -15.42 -11.40 -26.49
C GLY A 559 -14.66 -10.33 -27.28
N LYS A 560 -15.32 -9.32 -27.87
CA LYS A 560 -14.71 -8.33 -28.79
C LYS A 560 -13.37 -7.72 -28.31
N SER A 561 -13.36 -7.02 -27.17
CA SER A 561 -12.13 -6.44 -26.58
C SER A 561 -11.10 -7.50 -26.16
N THR A 562 -11.51 -8.76 -25.99
CA THR A 562 -10.58 -9.88 -25.71
C THR A 562 -9.79 -10.27 -26.95
N ILE A 563 -10.35 -10.15 -28.16
CA ILE A 563 -9.59 -10.29 -29.41
C ILE A 563 -8.51 -9.19 -29.48
N ALA A 564 -8.85 -7.94 -29.18
CA ALA A 564 -7.86 -6.85 -29.11
C ALA A 564 -6.77 -7.10 -28.04
N ASN A 565 -7.15 -7.55 -26.84
CA ASN A 565 -6.21 -7.85 -25.75
C ASN A 565 -5.25 -9.02 -26.07
N LEU A 566 -5.72 -10.04 -26.81
CA LEU A 566 -4.87 -11.12 -27.33
C LEU A 566 -3.99 -10.65 -28.50
N LEU A 567 -4.50 -9.75 -29.36
CA LEU A 567 -3.75 -9.20 -30.48
C LEU A 567 -2.61 -8.28 -30.02
N GLU A 568 -2.86 -7.39 -29.05
CA GLU A 568 -1.81 -6.63 -28.33
C GLU A 568 -0.91 -7.53 -27.46
N ARG A 569 -1.23 -8.83 -27.38
CA ARG A 569 -0.55 -9.82 -26.55
C ARG A 569 -0.40 -9.34 -25.11
N PHE A 570 -1.45 -8.75 -24.55
CA PHE A 570 -1.58 -8.51 -23.11
C PHE A 570 -1.79 -9.83 -22.35
N TYR A 571 -2.30 -10.83 -23.06
CA TYR A 571 -2.43 -12.22 -22.69
C TYR A 571 -1.94 -13.10 -23.86
N ASP A 572 -1.51 -14.32 -23.57
CA ASP A 572 -1.43 -15.42 -24.56
C ASP A 572 -2.72 -16.28 -24.40
N PRO A 573 -3.20 -16.96 -25.46
CA PRO A 573 -4.44 -17.74 -25.40
C PRO A 573 -4.31 -18.99 -24.51
N THR A 574 -5.44 -19.52 -24.01
CA THR A 574 -5.48 -20.71 -23.16
C THR A 574 -5.29 -22.00 -23.98
N SER A 575 -5.83 -22.04 -25.19
CA SER A 575 -5.46 -23.00 -26.24
C SER A 575 -5.72 -22.40 -27.64
N GLY A 576 -5.27 -23.05 -28.69
CA GLY A 576 -5.16 -22.46 -30.03
C GLY A 576 -3.94 -21.54 -30.15
N ARG A 577 -3.91 -20.73 -31.21
CA ARG A 577 -2.77 -19.84 -31.53
C ARG A 577 -3.20 -18.62 -32.34
N VAL A 578 -2.39 -17.56 -32.27
CA VAL A 578 -2.55 -16.36 -33.11
C VAL A 578 -1.30 -16.22 -33.97
N LEU A 579 -1.49 -16.12 -35.29
CA LEU A 579 -0.43 -16.15 -36.31
C LEU A 579 -0.33 -14.83 -37.06
N TYR A 580 0.86 -14.53 -37.59
CA TYR A 580 1.13 -13.36 -38.43
C TYR A 580 1.80 -13.79 -39.74
N GLY A 581 1.00 -13.99 -40.78
CA GLY A 581 1.28 -14.98 -41.82
C GLY A 581 1.22 -16.37 -41.20
N ASP A 582 2.37 -17.05 -41.16
CA ASP A 582 2.49 -18.44 -40.69
C ASP A 582 3.33 -18.54 -39.40
N ASP A 583 3.92 -17.43 -38.94
CA ASP A 583 4.69 -17.33 -37.68
C ASP A 583 3.75 -17.06 -36.49
N ASN A 584 3.92 -17.76 -35.35
CA ASN A 584 3.10 -17.53 -34.14
C ASN A 584 3.55 -16.27 -33.37
N ILE A 585 2.63 -15.38 -33.01
CA ILE A 585 2.96 -14.13 -32.28
C ILE A 585 3.55 -14.39 -30.89
N ALA A 586 3.32 -15.58 -30.33
CA ALA A 586 3.88 -16.03 -29.06
C ALA A 586 5.42 -16.12 -29.08
N GLU A 587 6.02 -16.30 -30.27
CA GLU A 587 7.46 -16.46 -30.44
C GLU A 587 8.22 -15.13 -30.53
N TYR A 588 7.54 -14.03 -30.87
CA TYR A 588 8.16 -12.71 -30.97
C TYR A 588 8.38 -12.08 -29.59
N THR A 589 9.30 -11.12 -29.47
CA THR A 589 9.34 -10.28 -28.25
C THR A 589 8.10 -9.39 -28.21
N PRO A 590 7.38 -9.28 -27.07
CA PRO A 590 6.18 -8.45 -26.98
C PRO A 590 6.44 -6.99 -27.37
N GLU A 591 7.64 -6.48 -27.12
CA GLU A 591 8.05 -5.12 -27.50
C GLU A 591 8.12 -4.91 -29.02
N SER A 592 8.70 -5.86 -29.77
CA SER A 592 8.81 -5.74 -31.24
C SER A 592 7.50 -6.05 -31.97
N TRP A 593 6.62 -6.83 -31.34
CA TRP A 593 5.25 -7.04 -31.80
C TRP A 593 4.39 -5.77 -31.61
N ARG A 594 4.32 -5.24 -30.38
CA ARG A 594 3.51 -4.03 -30.08
C ARG A 594 4.01 -2.77 -30.79
N GLN A 595 5.29 -2.67 -31.17
CA GLN A 595 5.79 -1.58 -32.03
C GLN A 595 5.08 -1.47 -33.40
N ARG A 596 4.29 -2.47 -33.81
CA ARG A 596 3.50 -2.45 -35.04
C ARG A 596 2.02 -2.13 -34.81
N ILE A 597 1.56 -2.17 -33.57
CA ILE A 597 0.16 -2.03 -33.21
C ILE A 597 -0.01 -0.67 -32.51
N ALA A 598 -1.11 0.01 -32.76
CA ALA A 598 -1.52 1.12 -31.92
C ALA A 598 -2.96 0.94 -31.49
N ILE A 599 -3.19 0.82 -30.18
CA ILE A 599 -4.52 0.74 -29.59
C ILE A 599 -5.04 2.11 -29.14
N VAL A 600 -6.29 2.40 -29.53
CA VAL A 600 -7.11 3.52 -29.04
C VAL A 600 -8.22 2.92 -28.17
N PRO A 601 -8.08 2.90 -26.83
CA PRO A 601 -9.05 2.29 -25.93
C PRO A 601 -10.24 3.22 -25.62
N GLN A 602 -11.34 2.61 -25.15
CA GLN A 602 -12.63 3.25 -24.86
C GLN A 602 -12.53 4.49 -23.96
N ASP A 603 -11.91 4.38 -22.78
CA ASP A 603 -11.53 5.53 -21.93
C ASP A 603 -10.00 5.70 -21.92
N PRO A 604 -9.44 6.61 -22.73
CA PRO A 604 -7.99 6.73 -22.87
C PRO A 604 -7.36 7.45 -21.68
N ALA A 605 -6.44 6.75 -21.02
CA ALA A 605 -5.63 7.30 -19.95
C ALA A 605 -4.70 8.41 -20.46
N LEU A 606 -4.83 9.60 -19.86
CA LEU A 606 -3.92 10.72 -20.05
C LEU A 606 -3.10 10.97 -18.77
N PHE A 607 -1.85 11.37 -18.94
CA PHE A 607 -0.90 11.62 -17.86
C PHE A 607 -0.88 13.10 -17.47
N SER A 608 -0.48 13.39 -16.23
CA SER A 608 -0.29 14.74 -15.71
C SER A 608 0.95 15.40 -16.34
N ALA A 609 0.78 15.86 -17.58
CA ALA A 609 1.80 16.36 -18.50
C ALA A 609 1.15 17.31 -19.52
N THR A 610 1.93 17.93 -20.41
CA THR A 610 1.39 18.75 -21.50
C THR A 610 0.64 17.90 -22.54
N ILE A 611 -0.07 18.56 -23.46
CA ILE A 611 -0.69 17.90 -24.63
C ILE A 611 0.40 17.32 -25.55
N ALA A 612 1.51 18.03 -25.78
CA ALA A 612 2.65 17.51 -26.54
C ALA A 612 3.24 16.23 -25.90
N GLU A 613 3.55 16.26 -24.60
CA GLU A 613 4.08 15.10 -23.87
C GLU A 613 3.10 13.92 -23.88
N ASN A 614 1.78 14.19 -23.82
CA ASN A 614 0.76 13.15 -23.93
C ASN A 614 0.69 12.52 -25.32
N ILE A 615 0.96 13.25 -26.41
CA ILE A 615 1.04 12.69 -27.77
C ILE A 615 2.36 11.91 -27.95
N ALA A 616 3.47 12.50 -27.52
CA ALA A 616 4.83 11.95 -27.62
C ALA A 616 5.09 10.73 -26.72
N TYR A 617 4.16 10.32 -25.85
CA TYR A 617 4.39 9.28 -24.84
C TYR A 617 4.95 7.94 -25.38
N GLY A 618 4.56 7.53 -26.61
CA GLY A 618 5.07 6.33 -27.27
C GLY A 618 6.37 6.51 -28.07
N ARG A 619 6.78 7.76 -28.34
CA ARG A 619 8.06 8.13 -28.98
C ARG A 619 8.53 9.49 -28.43
N PRO A 620 9.21 9.52 -27.27
CA PRO A 620 9.62 10.77 -26.63
C PRO A 620 10.52 11.66 -27.49
N ASP A 621 11.28 11.06 -28.41
CA ASP A 621 12.18 11.75 -29.34
C ASP A 621 11.45 12.33 -30.59
N ALA A 622 10.12 12.29 -30.64
CA ALA A 622 9.35 12.78 -31.78
C ALA A 622 9.46 14.30 -31.94
N THR A 623 9.59 14.74 -33.20
CA THR A 623 9.73 16.17 -33.50
C THR A 623 8.40 16.92 -33.33
N ARG A 624 8.47 18.23 -33.06
CA ARG A 624 7.27 19.07 -32.94
C ARG A 624 6.39 19.03 -34.20
N ALA A 625 7.00 19.02 -35.38
CA ALA A 625 6.28 18.89 -36.64
C ALA A 625 5.52 17.56 -36.76
N GLU A 626 6.08 16.44 -36.31
CA GLU A 626 5.35 15.16 -36.26
C GLU A 626 4.18 15.19 -35.28
N ILE A 627 4.36 15.82 -34.11
CA ILE A 627 3.30 15.97 -33.08
C ILE A 627 2.14 16.83 -33.62
N GLU A 628 2.45 17.94 -34.30
CA GLU A 628 1.46 18.83 -34.91
C GLU A 628 0.73 18.18 -36.09
N GLU A 629 1.44 17.40 -36.92
CA GLU A 629 0.84 16.66 -38.05
C GLU A 629 -0.11 15.55 -37.57
N VAL A 630 0.27 14.72 -36.59
CA VAL A 630 -0.67 13.69 -36.08
C VAL A 630 -1.84 14.28 -35.31
N ALA A 631 -1.67 15.45 -34.69
CA ALA A 631 -2.78 16.18 -34.10
C ALA A 631 -3.74 16.76 -35.16
N ARG A 632 -3.21 17.22 -36.31
CA ARG A 632 -4.02 17.62 -37.47
C ARG A 632 -4.80 16.42 -38.04
N LEU A 633 -4.13 15.30 -38.26
CA LEU A 633 -4.74 14.05 -38.74
C LEU A 633 -5.82 13.49 -37.80
N ALA A 634 -5.63 13.58 -36.48
CA ALA A 634 -6.62 13.17 -35.49
C ALA A 634 -7.73 14.21 -35.21
N ASN A 635 -7.84 15.26 -36.03
CA ASN A 635 -8.82 16.36 -35.88
C ASN A 635 -8.79 17.03 -34.48
N CYS A 636 -7.59 17.23 -33.92
CA CYS A 636 -7.37 17.91 -32.65
C CYS A 636 -7.36 19.45 -32.78
N GLY A 637 -8.17 20.03 -33.68
CA GLY A 637 -8.20 21.48 -33.93
C GLY A 637 -8.47 22.32 -32.67
N PHE A 638 -9.17 21.76 -31.68
CA PHE A 638 -9.40 22.37 -30.36
C PHE A 638 -8.11 22.77 -29.62
N ILE A 639 -6.96 22.15 -29.93
CA ILE A 639 -5.68 22.54 -29.32
C ILE A 639 -5.37 24.01 -29.62
N GLN A 640 -5.71 24.52 -30.81
CA GLN A 640 -5.50 25.91 -31.19
C GLN A 640 -6.38 26.91 -30.39
N THR A 641 -7.48 26.44 -29.79
CA THR A 641 -8.34 27.27 -28.93
C THR A 641 -7.91 27.30 -27.46
N LEU A 642 -6.88 26.55 -27.08
CA LEU A 642 -6.38 26.52 -25.70
C LEU A 642 -5.33 27.63 -25.48
N PRO A 643 -5.32 28.34 -24.33
CA PRO A 643 -4.43 29.47 -24.08
C PRO A 643 -2.93 29.20 -24.21
N HIS A 644 -2.51 27.94 -24.14
CA HIS A 644 -1.10 27.51 -24.26
C HIS A 644 -0.89 26.46 -25.35
N GLY A 645 -1.89 26.23 -26.22
CA GLY A 645 -1.81 25.24 -27.29
C GLY A 645 -1.40 23.85 -26.79
N PHE A 646 -0.37 23.28 -27.41
CA PHE A 646 0.22 21.99 -27.03
C PHE A 646 0.92 21.98 -25.66
N GLU A 647 1.28 23.14 -25.09
CA GLU A 647 1.86 23.23 -23.75
C GLU A 647 0.80 23.25 -22.63
N THR A 648 -0.49 23.22 -22.99
CA THR A 648 -1.58 23.16 -22.02
C THR A 648 -1.46 21.89 -21.17
N GLN A 649 -1.44 22.07 -19.85
CA GLN A 649 -1.35 20.98 -18.88
C GLN A 649 -2.66 20.21 -18.80
N VAL A 650 -2.62 18.91 -19.10
CA VAL A 650 -3.81 18.04 -19.21
C VAL A 650 -4.43 17.70 -17.84
N GLY A 651 -3.63 17.79 -16.78
CA GLY A 651 -4.04 17.49 -15.41
C GLY A 651 -4.23 16.00 -15.13
N ALA A 652 -4.52 15.66 -13.87
CA ALA A 652 -4.66 14.28 -13.43
C ALA A 652 -5.77 13.56 -14.21
N ARG A 653 -5.41 12.47 -14.91
CA ARG A 653 -6.31 11.67 -15.78
C ARG A 653 -7.05 12.48 -16.86
N GLY A 654 -6.53 13.63 -17.27
CA GLY A 654 -7.21 14.47 -18.27
C GLY A 654 -8.49 15.15 -17.77
N ALA A 655 -8.57 15.46 -16.47
CA ALA A 655 -9.74 16.12 -15.87
C ALA A 655 -10.06 17.52 -16.45
N GLN A 656 -9.13 18.14 -17.21
CA GLN A 656 -9.36 19.42 -17.90
C GLN A 656 -9.92 19.27 -19.33
N LEU A 657 -10.08 18.04 -19.84
CA LEU A 657 -10.52 17.76 -21.21
C LEU A 657 -11.83 16.95 -21.24
N SER A 658 -12.70 17.25 -22.21
CA SER A 658 -13.91 16.45 -22.47
C SER A 658 -13.56 15.05 -22.99
N GLY A 659 -14.48 14.09 -22.88
CA GLY A 659 -14.25 12.70 -23.33
C GLY A 659 -13.75 12.64 -24.78
N GLY A 660 -14.47 13.28 -25.70
CA GLY A 660 -14.08 13.39 -27.10
C GLY A 660 -12.80 14.18 -27.41
N GLN A 661 -12.32 15.04 -26.50
CA GLN A 661 -10.99 15.64 -26.59
C GLN A 661 -9.90 14.64 -26.18
N ARG A 662 -10.13 13.86 -25.10
CA ARG A 662 -9.21 12.78 -24.69
C ARG A 662 -9.10 11.70 -25.78
N GLN A 663 -10.22 11.37 -26.42
CA GLN A 663 -10.30 10.33 -27.45
C GLN A 663 -9.51 10.70 -28.71
N ARG A 664 -9.68 11.92 -29.24
CA ARG A 664 -8.85 12.42 -30.36
C ARG A 664 -7.37 12.53 -30.00
N LEU A 665 -7.04 12.91 -28.75
CA LEU A 665 -5.64 12.94 -28.30
C LEU A 665 -5.00 11.54 -28.24
N ALA A 666 -5.79 10.50 -27.94
CA ALA A 666 -5.35 9.11 -28.00
C ALA A 666 -5.13 8.61 -29.42
N ILE A 667 -5.96 9.03 -30.38
CA ILE A 667 -5.76 8.76 -31.82
C ILE A 667 -4.45 9.43 -32.29
N ALA A 668 -4.19 10.69 -31.93
CA ALA A 668 -2.92 11.36 -32.24
C ALA A 668 -1.69 10.60 -31.68
N ARG A 669 -1.76 10.14 -30.41
CA ARG A 669 -0.74 9.28 -29.78
C ARG A 669 -0.54 7.95 -30.53
N ALA A 670 -1.62 7.32 -30.98
CA ALA A 670 -1.58 6.06 -31.72
C ALA A 670 -0.88 6.25 -33.08
N LEU A 671 -1.29 7.25 -33.85
CA LEU A 671 -0.74 7.56 -35.17
C LEU A 671 0.75 7.96 -35.12
N LEU A 672 1.20 8.65 -34.06
CA LEU A 672 2.61 9.03 -33.91
C LEU A 672 3.56 7.83 -33.98
N GLN A 673 3.13 6.66 -33.51
CA GLN A 673 3.95 5.45 -33.54
C GLN A 673 4.22 4.94 -34.97
N LYS A 674 3.46 5.40 -35.98
CA LYS A 674 3.51 4.93 -37.37
C LYS A 674 3.27 3.41 -37.45
N PRO A 675 2.13 2.91 -36.92
CA PRO A 675 1.83 1.48 -36.83
C PRO A 675 1.60 0.85 -38.22
N ARG A 676 1.41 -0.48 -38.22
CA ARG A 676 0.87 -1.25 -39.35
C ARG A 676 -0.52 -1.81 -39.06
N ILE A 677 -0.88 -1.95 -37.78
CA ILE A 677 -2.17 -2.41 -37.29
C ILE A 677 -2.73 -1.32 -36.37
N LEU A 678 -3.95 -0.84 -36.62
CA LEU A 678 -4.65 0.14 -35.80
C LEU A 678 -5.85 -0.52 -35.13
N VAL A 679 -5.93 -0.49 -33.80
CA VAL A 679 -7.02 -1.12 -33.04
C VAL A 679 -7.81 -0.04 -32.30
N CYS A 680 -9.09 0.11 -32.62
CA CYS A 680 -9.95 1.13 -32.03
C CYS A 680 -11.07 0.45 -31.24
N ASP A 681 -10.96 0.44 -29.90
CA ASP A 681 -11.98 -0.15 -29.03
C ASP A 681 -12.96 0.92 -28.56
N GLU A 682 -14.17 0.93 -29.16
CA GLU A 682 -15.21 1.95 -28.93
C GLU A 682 -14.71 3.41 -29.04
N ALA A 683 -13.77 3.67 -29.96
CA ALA A 683 -13.05 4.94 -30.12
C ALA A 683 -13.90 6.17 -30.51
N THR A 684 -15.23 6.04 -30.63
CA THR A 684 -16.18 7.15 -30.85
C THR A 684 -17.32 7.20 -29.81
N SER A 685 -17.31 6.30 -28.82
CA SER A 685 -18.37 6.18 -27.80
C SER A 685 -18.64 7.48 -27.02
N ALA A 686 -17.61 8.29 -26.77
CA ALA A 686 -17.67 9.55 -26.02
C ALA A 686 -17.76 10.81 -26.91
N LEU A 687 -18.05 10.64 -28.21
CA LEU A 687 -18.25 11.71 -29.17
C LEU A 687 -19.74 11.96 -29.46
N ASP A 688 -20.07 13.23 -29.73
CA ASP A 688 -21.27 13.63 -30.44
C ASP A 688 -21.22 13.14 -31.91
N ALA A 689 -22.39 13.03 -32.57
CA ALA A 689 -22.49 12.44 -33.90
C ALA A 689 -21.69 13.18 -35.00
N ALA A 690 -21.51 14.49 -34.88
CA ALA A 690 -20.71 15.27 -35.84
C ALA A 690 -19.21 15.00 -35.63
N SER A 691 -18.71 15.06 -34.39
CA SER A 691 -17.32 14.72 -34.08
C SER A 691 -17.00 13.23 -34.34
N GLU A 692 -17.94 12.31 -34.12
CA GLU A 692 -17.82 10.89 -34.49
C GLU A 692 -17.59 10.74 -35.99
N SER A 693 -18.43 11.38 -36.81
CA SER A 693 -18.38 11.24 -38.28
C SER A 693 -17.03 11.69 -38.81
N LEU A 694 -16.54 12.85 -38.35
CA LEU A 694 -15.22 13.39 -38.72
C LEU A 694 -14.04 12.53 -38.24
N VAL A 695 -14.20 11.80 -37.13
CA VAL A 695 -13.18 10.88 -36.61
C VAL A 695 -13.15 9.56 -37.40
N ASN A 696 -14.32 9.00 -37.73
CA ASN A 696 -14.42 7.81 -38.58
C ASN A 696 -13.89 8.10 -40.00
N GLU A 697 -14.23 9.25 -40.58
CA GLU A 697 -13.70 9.71 -41.87
C GLU A 697 -12.17 9.84 -41.83
N ALA A 698 -11.61 10.48 -40.80
CA ALA A 698 -10.17 10.59 -40.63
C ALA A 698 -9.49 9.21 -40.50
N ILE A 699 -10.04 8.30 -39.68
CA ILE A 699 -9.51 6.94 -39.52
C ILE A 699 -9.55 6.16 -40.85
N SER A 700 -10.64 6.26 -41.61
CA SER A 700 -10.77 5.60 -42.92
C SER A 700 -9.74 6.14 -43.93
N ASN A 701 -9.70 7.47 -44.11
CA ASN A 701 -8.75 8.14 -45.00
C ASN A 701 -7.30 7.80 -44.66
N ILE A 702 -6.94 7.76 -43.38
CA ILE A 702 -5.59 7.39 -42.92
C ILE A 702 -5.31 5.90 -43.17
N SER A 703 -6.27 5.02 -42.90
CA SER A 703 -6.13 3.57 -43.12
C SER A 703 -5.85 3.26 -44.59
N GLN A 704 -6.63 3.86 -45.50
CA GLN A 704 -6.45 3.72 -46.95
C GLN A 704 -5.11 4.34 -47.41
N THR A 705 -4.82 5.59 -47.00
CA THR A 705 -3.61 6.31 -47.44
C THR A 705 -2.30 5.64 -46.98
N GLN A 706 -2.29 5.03 -45.78
CA GLN A 706 -1.10 4.42 -45.20
C GLN A 706 -1.09 2.87 -45.29
N GLN A 707 -2.11 2.27 -45.92
CA GLN A 707 -2.34 0.83 -46.01
C GLN A 707 -2.28 0.14 -44.63
N LEU A 708 -2.99 0.71 -43.65
CA LEU A 708 -3.09 0.15 -42.30
C LEU A 708 -4.12 -0.98 -42.26
N THR A 709 -3.83 -2.01 -41.48
CA THR A 709 -4.82 -3.02 -41.13
C THR A 709 -5.60 -2.51 -39.92
N THR A 710 -6.86 -2.12 -40.09
CA THR A 710 -7.61 -1.39 -39.07
C THR A 710 -8.72 -2.26 -38.50
N ILE A 711 -8.79 -2.36 -37.16
CA ILE A 711 -9.77 -3.18 -36.44
C ILE A 711 -10.60 -2.26 -35.55
N LEU A 712 -11.87 -2.12 -35.87
CA LEU A 712 -12.83 -1.26 -35.18
C LEU A 712 -13.77 -2.14 -34.32
N ILE A 713 -13.63 -2.12 -32.99
CA ILE A 713 -14.65 -2.72 -32.12
C ILE A 713 -15.74 -1.66 -31.94
N ALA A 714 -16.93 -1.93 -32.49
CA ALA A 714 -17.96 -0.93 -32.67
C ALA A 714 -19.34 -1.41 -32.20
N HIS A 715 -20.04 -0.48 -31.54
CA HIS A 715 -21.42 -0.65 -31.09
C HIS A 715 -22.40 0.30 -31.82
N ARG A 716 -21.95 1.14 -32.75
CA ARG A 716 -22.78 2.06 -33.55
C ARG A 716 -22.75 1.66 -35.03
N LEU A 717 -23.92 1.63 -35.70
CA LEU A 717 -24.05 1.30 -37.13
C LEU A 717 -23.22 2.21 -38.06
N SER A 718 -23.01 3.47 -37.65
CA SER A 718 -22.12 4.45 -38.30
C SER A 718 -20.73 3.89 -38.58
N THR A 719 -20.08 3.30 -37.57
CA THR A 719 -18.73 2.75 -37.65
C THR A 719 -18.70 1.34 -38.26
N LEU A 720 -19.80 0.59 -38.16
CA LEU A 720 -19.92 -0.74 -38.79
C LEU A 720 -20.00 -0.64 -40.33
N LYS A 721 -20.64 0.41 -40.86
CA LYS A 721 -20.75 0.67 -42.30
C LYS A 721 -19.46 1.16 -42.97
N THR A 722 -18.46 1.61 -42.20
CA THR A 722 -17.18 2.13 -42.73
C THR A 722 -16.08 1.06 -42.82
N ALA A 723 -16.43 -0.22 -42.71
CA ALA A 723 -15.50 -1.34 -42.78
C ALA A 723 -15.73 -2.19 -44.04
N ASP A 724 -14.64 -2.67 -44.64
CA ASP A 724 -14.66 -3.58 -45.79
C ASP A 724 -15.24 -4.95 -45.42
N GLN A 725 -15.08 -5.35 -44.15
CA GLN A 725 -15.57 -6.59 -43.57
C GLN A 725 -16.12 -6.37 -42.15
N VAL A 726 -17.22 -7.03 -41.83
CA VAL A 726 -17.85 -7.09 -40.51
C VAL A 726 -17.72 -8.51 -39.96
N ILE A 727 -17.32 -8.62 -38.70
CA ILE A 727 -17.18 -9.86 -37.93
C ILE A 727 -18.22 -9.80 -36.80
N PHE A 728 -19.22 -10.66 -36.82
CA PHE A 728 -20.24 -10.73 -35.79
C PHE A 728 -19.89 -11.79 -34.73
N MET A 729 -19.69 -11.36 -33.48
CA MET A 729 -19.38 -12.23 -32.35
C MET A 729 -20.58 -12.47 -31.44
N GLU A 730 -20.81 -13.75 -31.14
CA GLU A 730 -21.87 -14.23 -30.26
C GLU A 730 -21.31 -15.35 -29.35
N ASP A 731 -21.63 -15.35 -28.06
CA ASP A 731 -21.23 -16.37 -27.06
C ASP A 731 -19.76 -16.84 -27.07
N GLY A 732 -18.84 -15.99 -27.52
CA GLY A 732 -17.40 -16.26 -27.55
C GLY A 732 -16.89 -16.92 -28.84
N VAL A 733 -17.72 -16.98 -29.90
CA VAL A 733 -17.34 -17.45 -31.24
C VAL A 733 -17.61 -16.38 -32.30
N VAL A 734 -17.01 -16.54 -33.48
CA VAL A 734 -17.41 -15.80 -34.69
C VAL A 734 -18.61 -16.54 -35.27
N ALA A 735 -19.76 -15.85 -35.33
CA ALA A 735 -21.02 -16.43 -35.82
C ALA A 735 -21.26 -16.13 -37.30
N GLU A 736 -20.90 -14.93 -37.77
CA GLU A 736 -21.02 -14.49 -39.16
C GLU A 736 -19.84 -13.58 -39.54
N GLN A 737 -19.39 -13.64 -40.78
CA GLN A 737 -18.38 -12.74 -41.36
C GLN A 737 -18.72 -12.46 -42.83
N GLY A 738 -18.62 -11.19 -43.25
CA GLY A 738 -18.92 -10.74 -44.61
C GLY A 738 -18.91 -9.21 -44.71
N THR A 739 -19.33 -8.64 -45.84
CA THR A 739 -19.56 -7.18 -45.94
C THR A 739 -20.78 -6.75 -45.10
N TYR A 740 -20.90 -5.46 -44.80
CA TYR A 740 -22.07 -4.92 -44.08
C TYR A 740 -23.39 -5.26 -44.80
N ASP A 741 -23.45 -5.10 -46.13
CA ASP A 741 -24.68 -5.25 -46.91
C ASP A 741 -25.07 -6.72 -47.16
N GLU A 742 -24.12 -7.66 -47.09
CA GLU A 742 -24.42 -9.11 -47.03
C GLU A 742 -24.99 -9.48 -45.66
N LEU A 743 -24.34 -9.05 -44.57
CA LEU A 743 -24.77 -9.39 -43.22
C LEU A 743 -26.06 -8.66 -42.80
N ALA A 744 -26.42 -7.53 -43.41
CA ALA A 744 -27.64 -6.79 -43.11
C ALA A 744 -28.92 -7.37 -43.75
N GLN A 745 -28.83 -8.46 -44.51
CA GLN A 745 -29.99 -9.07 -45.19
C GLN A 745 -30.95 -9.80 -44.23
N GLU A 746 -32.20 -10.02 -44.66
CA GLU A 746 -33.20 -10.65 -43.79
C GLU A 746 -32.91 -12.13 -43.56
N GLY A 747 -32.84 -12.53 -42.29
CA GLY A 747 -32.56 -13.92 -41.87
C GLY A 747 -31.20 -14.14 -41.21
N THR A 748 -30.26 -13.18 -41.33
CA THR A 748 -28.96 -13.23 -40.62
C THR A 748 -29.10 -12.91 -39.13
N ARG A 749 -28.12 -13.32 -38.33
CA ARG A 749 -28.02 -12.96 -36.90
C ARG A 749 -27.62 -11.49 -36.74
N PHE A 750 -26.71 -10.98 -37.57
CA PHE A 750 -26.30 -9.57 -37.55
C PHE A 750 -27.48 -8.63 -37.79
N ASN A 751 -28.42 -8.95 -38.67
CA ASN A 751 -29.60 -8.12 -38.91
C ASN A 751 -30.51 -8.02 -37.66
N LEU A 752 -30.54 -9.02 -36.77
CA LEU A 752 -31.24 -8.89 -35.48
C LEU A 752 -30.62 -7.79 -34.62
N LEU A 753 -29.28 -7.67 -34.61
CA LEU A 753 -28.58 -6.53 -33.98
C LEU A 753 -28.93 -5.22 -34.70
N VAL A 754 -28.85 -5.16 -36.03
CA VAL A 754 -29.17 -3.94 -36.81
C VAL A 754 -30.60 -3.46 -36.55
N ARG A 755 -31.60 -4.35 -36.64
CA ARG A 755 -33.00 -4.06 -36.31
C ARG A 755 -33.16 -3.58 -34.87
N SER A 756 -32.54 -4.23 -33.89
CA SER A 756 -32.62 -3.78 -32.50
C SER A 756 -32.04 -2.37 -32.27
N GLN A 757 -30.98 -1.99 -32.99
CA GLN A 757 -30.40 -0.65 -32.89
C GLN A 757 -31.26 0.41 -33.61
N LEU A 758 -31.82 0.10 -34.77
CA LEU A 758 -32.73 0.99 -35.50
C LEU A 758 -34.07 1.20 -34.78
N LEU A 759 -34.56 0.19 -34.06
CA LEU A 759 -35.83 0.19 -33.32
C LEU A 759 -35.69 0.55 -31.83
N GLY A 760 -34.54 1.05 -31.39
CA GLY A 760 -34.36 1.57 -30.03
C GLY A 760 -34.36 0.51 -28.92
N GLY A 761 -34.02 -0.75 -29.22
CA GLY A 761 -33.84 -1.82 -28.24
C GLY A 761 -35.08 -2.69 -27.98
N VAL A 762 -36.17 -2.53 -28.73
CA VAL A 762 -37.32 -3.45 -28.66
C VAL A 762 -36.96 -4.77 -29.38
N PRO A 763 -36.93 -5.93 -28.70
CA PRO A 763 -36.73 -7.21 -29.36
C PRO A 763 -37.98 -7.55 -30.21
N PRO A 764 -37.82 -8.18 -31.39
CA PRO A 764 -38.97 -8.60 -32.18
C PRO A 764 -39.81 -9.62 -31.40
N ILE A 765 -41.12 -9.41 -31.37
CA ILE A 765 -42.06 -10.41 -30.83
C ILE A 765 -41.98 -11.63 -31.73
N THR A 766 -41.47 -12.74 -31.21
CA THR A 766 -41.48 -14.03 -31.89
C THR A 766 -42.91 -14.56 -31.98
N THR A 767 -43.59 -14.23 -33.07
CA THR A 767 -44.74 -15.01 -33.55
C THR A 767 -44.25 -16.44 -33.80
N ALA A 768 -44.74 -17.39 -32.99
CA ALA A 768 -44.30 -18.77 -33.07
C ALA A 768 -44.65 -19.37 -34.43
N ALA A 769 -43.64 -19.77 -35.19
CA ALA A 769 -43.85 -20.63 -36.35
C ALA A 769 -44.39 -21.98 -35.86
N THR A 770 -45.55 -22.39 -36.39
CA THR A 770 -46.13 -23.68 -36.08
C THR A 770 -45.21 -24.81 -36.55
N LYS A 771 -44.90 -25.74 -35.65
CA LYS A 771 -44.43 -27.07 -36.04
C LYS A 771 -45.64 -27.88 -36.48
N ASP A 772 -45.73 -28.14 -37.78
CA ASP A 772 -46.48 -29.26 -38.31
C ASP A 772 -45.49 -30.24 -38.95
N VAL A 773 -45.68 -31.54 -38.66
CA VAL A 773 -44.83 -32.70 -39.02
C VAL A 773 -43.46 -32.74 -38.32
#